data_AF-A0A962DCM4-F1
#
_entry.id   AF-A0A962DCM4-F1
#
_cell.length_a   1.000
_cell.length_b   1.000
_cell.length_c   1.000
_cell.angle_alpha   90.00
_cell.angle_beta   90.00
_cell.angle_gamma   90.00
#
_symmetry.space_group_name_H-M   'P 1'
#
loop_
_entity.id
_entity.type
_entity.pdbx_description
1 polymer ?
#
loop_
_entity_poly.entity_id
_entity_poly.type
_entity_poly.pdbx_seq_one_letter_code
_entity_poly.pdbx_strand_id
1 'polypeptide(L)'
;MTSRFSAFFYVVLVALCGFSHGAWACRMTNDYDKPTNFDLVHLVDAIVVATPQSQKNVGKDPEFPDYEVTFSINQVIKGDIGPVFTSQTGFGSASIPALSDPSDPDDLHYAHPESYSGPCIRQSFDVGRSYVLFLSKADDGTYYRPLYAWARVAEDYYGEDSLWMTTIRYYLDVQKQEPDRLKQMDILRKKYEELVAKKEMTDYEAELAQDIFYHLGNVSEYKPTAYLLEEYQALEEGRSNRFAIAERAEKIDAYLTRKAEREAAKIKAERLVAGLPEKEEDPFGWDEDEPEEYDPDDDKVRVIEDLMGGEHPGVMPFFDEVMKKEGHKLKFLNVIAEFYSRNGRYHEALELFRNRAFVVLNTADYWEAWQFFRSALWINHDPNDPDKEKWADDAEVKVWWPEFAYSMYSTLSLRQELIQRQFFPVPVAPDPDAIKSELNVLRPQDYRSRPDLAVLLAELYQDPVTDWAEREIESYVSDPAVKRDPNFLALPVLVFFQSHFYAPEYHVQFKRYFCSGKEVRAEMLKQLGQVRGIFGQKFVYYFTSYKDYSDEERGLLISSLISLAAREYWFETEWVASYIQGEPLKMETLVTEGDTPENIRGEVVLVELGDYLRSTGFRDEDEDEEPIQPLVCSSKP
;
A
#
# COMPACT_ATOMS: atom_id res chain seq x y z
N MET A 1 47.34 5.01 -14.72
CA MET A 1 46.21 4.88 -15.66
C MET A 1 45.32 3.66 -15.40
N THR A 2 45.79 2.66 -14.65
CA THR A 2 45.03 1.42 -14.35
C THR A 2 44.07 1.52 -13.15
N SER A 3 44.26 2.44 -12.19
CA SER A 3 43.37 2.52 -11.00
C SER A 3 42.05 3.27 -11.23
N ARG A 4 41.96 4.13 -12.25
CA ARG A 4 40.72 4.86 -12.57
C ARG A 4 39.68 4.02 -13.33
N PHE A 5 40.11 2.94 -13.98
CA PHE A 5 39.20 2.02 -14.68
C PHE A 5 38.47 1.06 -13.71
N SER A 6 39.10 0.69 -12.58
CA SER A 6 38.46 -0.20 -11.59
C SER A 6 37.37 0.50 -10.75
N ALA A 7 37.53 1.79 -10.45
CA ALA A 7 36.52 2.54 -9.70
C ALA A 7 35.23 2.75 -10.53
N PHE A 8 35.36 2.98 -11.85
CA PHE A 8 34.22 3.15 -12.74
C PHE A 8 33.44 1.83 -12.91
N PHE A 9 34.13 0.68 -12.97
CA PHE A 9 33.48 -0.63 -13.03
C PHE A 9 32.74 -0.99 -11.73
N TYR A 10 33.28 -0.63 -10.55
CA TYR A 10 32.61 -0.88 -9.27
C TYR A 10 31.35 -0.02 -9.09
N VAL A 11 31.38 1.26 -9.48
CA VAL A 11 30.19 2.14 -9.41
C VAL A 11 29.10 1.69 -10.38
N VAL A 12 29.45 1.24 -11.58
CA VAL A 12 28.48 0.71 -12.56
C VAL A 12 27.91 -0.64 -12.10
N LEU A 13 28.70 -1.52 -11.46
CA LEU A 13 28.17 -2.77 -10.91
C LEU A 13 27.24 -2.55 -9.71
N VAL A 14 27.57 -1.64 -8.79
CA VAL A 14 26.72 -1.32 -7.64
C VAL A 14 25.42 -0.63 -8.10
N ALA A 15 25.49 0.27 -9.08
CA ALA A 15 24.30 0.91 -9.66
C ALA A 15 23.40 -0.09 -10.43
N LEU A 16 23.97 -1.12 -11.07
CA LEU A 16 23.18 -2.16 -11.75
C LEU A 16 22.57 -3.21 -10.79
N CYS A 17 23.16 -3.42 -9.62
CA CYS A 17 22.60 -4.32 -8.60
C CYS A 17 21.50 -3.66 -7.74
N GLY A 18 21.51 -2.32 -7.60
CA GLY A 18 20.54 -1.57 -6.79
C GLY A 18 19.13 -1.40 -7.38
N PHE A 19 18.93 -1.75 -8.66
CA PHE A 19 17.61 -1.67 -9.33
C PHE A 19 17.10 -3.03 -9.79
N SER A 20 17.36 -4.07 -9.00
CA SER A 20 16.51 -5.26 -9.06
C SER A 20 15.15 -4.88 -8.47
N HIS A 21 14.32 -4.25 -9.30
CA HIS A 21 12.89 -4.11 -9.07
C HIS A 21 12.33 -5.53 -9.05
N GLY A 22 12.46 -6.20 -7.91
CA GLY A 22 12.02 -7.58 -7.73
C GLY A 22 10.53 -7.62 -8.01
N ALA A 23 10.14 -8.13 -9.18
CA ALA A 23 8.79 -8.49 -9.59
C ALA A 23 7.64 -7.75 -8.84
N TRP A 24 7.63 -6.40 -8.87
CA TRP A 24 6.55 -5.60 -8.26
C TRP A 24 5.17 -5.88 -8.89
N ALA A 25 5.14 -6.53 -10.06
CA ALA A 25 3.91 -6.85 -10.80
C ALA A 25 2.97 -7.84 -10.10
N CYS A 26 3.48 -8.64 -9.14
CA CYS A 26 2.68 -9.64 -8.40
C CYS A 26 2.64 -9.38 -6.90
N ARG A 27 2.69 -8.11 -6.48
CA ARG A 27 2.34 -7.81 -5.09
C ARG A 27 0.83 -7.96 -4.95
N MET A 28 0.40 -9.20 -4.69
CA MET A 28 -0.99 -9.44 -4.33
C MET A 28 -1.27 -8.66 -3.06
N THR A 29 -2.44 -8.06 -3.03
CA THR A 29 -2.96 -7.42 -1.83
C THR A 29 -3.15 -8.49 -0.75
N ASN A 30 -3.10 -8.10 0.53
CA ASN A 30 -3.20 -9.05 1.65
C ASN A 30 -4.52 -9.84 1.67
N ASP A 31 -5.52 -9.41 0.91
CA ASP A 31 -6.85 -10.02 0.73
C ASP A 31 -6.93 -10.99 -0.46
N TYR A 32 -5.83 -11.28 -1.16
CA TYR A 32 -5.85 -12.29 -2.21
C TYR A 32 -5.79 -13.72 -1.66
N ASP A 33 -6.86 -14.48 -1.87
CA ASP A 33 -6.84 -15.93 -1.69
C ASP A 33 -6.50 -16.67 -2.97
N LYS A 34 -5.40 -17.41 -2.94
CA LYS A 34 -5.11 -18.40 -3.97
C LYS A 34 -6.14 -19.54 -3.88
N PRO A 35 -6.91 -19.85 -4.95
CA PRO A 35 -7.77 -21.03 -4.95
C PRO A 35 -6.92 -22.30 -4.75
N THR A 36 -7.35 -23.18 -3.84
CA THR A 36 -6.72 -24.50 -3.75
C THR A 36 -7.07 -25.34 -4.98
N ASN A 37 -6.39 -26.46 -5.21
CA ASN A 37 -6.66 -27.30 -6.38
C ASN A 37 -8.12 -27.80 -6.42
N PHE A 38 -8.72 -28.12 -5.27
CA PHE A 38 -10.14 -28.49 -5.20
C PHE A 38 -11.06 -27.30 -5.53
N ASP A 39 -10.75 -26.12 -5.00
CA ASP A 39 -11.50 -24.89 -5.30
C ASP A 39 -11.37 -24.53 -6.79
N LEU A 40 -10.18 -24.64 -7.38
CA LEU A 40 -9.94 -24.41 -8.79
C LEU A 40 -10.74 -25.35 -9.69
N VAL A 41 -10.79 -26.66 -9.39
CA VAL A 41 -11.64 -27.62 -10.12
C VAL A 41 -13.12 -27.25 -10.02
N HIS A 42 -13.55 -26.67 -8.89
CA HIS A 42 -14.92 -26.19 -8.72
C HIS A 42 -15.22 -24.94 -9.56
N LEU A 43 -14.38 -23.91 -9.41
CA LEU A 43 -14.62 -22.54 -9.89
C LEU A 43 -14.66 -22.41 -11.41
N VAL A 44 -13.92 -23.24 -12.15
CA VAL A 44 -13.82 -23.07 -13.61
C VAL A 44 -14.93 -23.78 -14.37
N ASP A 45 -15.35 -23.23 -15.50
CA ASP A 45 -16.42 -23.79 -16.34
C ASP A 45 -15.96 -24.98 -17.20
N ALA A 46 -14.67 -25.02 -17.56
CA ALA A 46 -14.09 -26.12 -18.33
C ALA A 46 -12.66 -26.46 -17.88
N ILE A 47 -12.31 -27.73 -18.05
CA ILE A 47 -10.95 -28.24 -17.88
C ILE A 47 -10.64 -29.05 -19.13
N VAL A 48 -9.53 -28.78 -19.79
CA VAL A 48 -9.17 -29.39 -21.08
C VAL A 48 -7.71 -29.80 -21.11
N VAL A 49 -7.41 -30.80 -21.94
CA VAL A 49 -6.06 -30.99 -22.49
C VAL A 49 -6.02 -30.33 -23.85
N ALA A 50 -5.08 -29.41 -24.07
CA ALA A 50 -5.02 -28.61 -25.29
C ALA A 50 -3.59 -28.42 -25.80
N THR A 51 -3.45 -28.23 -27.11
CA THR A 51 -2.18 -27.98 -27.79
C THR A 51 -2.23 -26.63 -28.52
N PRO A 52 -1.34 -25.66 -28.19
CA PRO A 52 -1.23 -24.40 -28.91
C PRO A 52 -0.84 -24.67 -30.36
N GLN A 53 -1.59 -24.06 -31.29
CA GLN A 53 -1.44 -24.19 -32.73
C GLN A 53 -0.78 -22.96 -33.34
N SER A 54 -1.14 -21.78 -32.87
CA SER A 54 -0.64 -20.51 -33.38
C SER A 54 -0.61 -19.44 -32.30
N GLN A 55 0.22 -18.43 -32.54
CA GLN A 55 0.32 -17.23 -31.72
C GLN A 55 0.32 -16.01 -32.64
N LYS A 56 -0.38 -14.96 -32.23
CA LYS A 56 -0.49 -13.70 -32.96
C LYS A 56 -0.23 -12.54 -32.01
N ASN A 57 0.65 -11.62 -32.38
CA ASN A 57 0.79 -10.35 -31.66
C ASN A 57 -0.46 -9.50 -31.92
N VAL A 58 -1.18 -9.16 -30.86
CA VAL A 58 -2.37 -8.30 -30.87
C VAL A 58 -2.14 -6.98 -30.12
N GLY A 59 -1.01 -6.84 -29.43
CA GLY A 59 -0.59 -5.63 -28.74
C GLY A 59 -0.25 -4.49 -29.69
N LYS A 60 -0.59 -3.27 -29.28
CA LYS A 60 -0.18 -2.04 -29.97
C LYS A 60 1.17 -1.52 -29.47
N ASP A 61 1.52 -1.89 -28.25
CA ASP A 61 2.78 -1.51 -27.62
C ASP A 61 3.89 -2.45 -28.08
N PRO A 62 4.91 -1.96 -28.80
CA PRO A 62 6.05 -2.79 -29.20
C PRO A 62 6.95 -3.18 -28.02
N GLU A 63 6.92 -2.45 -26.92
CA GLU A 63 7.69 -2.75 -25.70
C GLU A 63 6.97 -3.80 -24.84
N PHE A 64 5.64 -3.79 -24.86
CA PHE A 64 4.78 -4.74 -24.14
C PHE A 64 3.79 -5.43 -25.09
N PRO A 65 4.28 -6.32 -25.97
CA PRO A 65 3.42 -6.98 -26.94
C PRO A 65 2.45 -7.95 -26.24
N ASP A 66 1.15 -7.71 -26.41
CA ASP A 66 0.12 -8.69 -26.07
C ASP A 66 0.05 -9.76 -27.15
N TYR A 67 -0.08 -11.02 -26.71
CA TYR A 67 -0.22 -12.14 -27.63
C TYR A 67 -1.56 -12.85 -27.45
N GLU A 68 -2.06 -13.35 -28.57
CA GLU A 68 -3.23 -14.21 -28.65
C GLU A 68 -2.75 -15.61 -29.07
N VAL A 69 -3.01 -16.61 -28.24
CA VAL A 69 -2.66 -18.02 -28.51
C VAL A 69 -3.92 -18.81 -28.83
N THR A 70 -3.92 -19.47 -29.99
CA THR A 70 -5.01 -20.36 -30.40
C THR A 70 -4.65 -21.80 -30.03
N PHE A 71 -5.50 -22.46 -29.27
CA PHE A 71 -5.34 -23.83 -28.81
C PHE A 71 -6.31 -24.76 -29.54
N SER A 72 -5.81 -25.91 -29.99
CA SER A 72 -6.65 -27.06 -30.35
C SER A 72 -6.95 -27.84 -29.07
N ILE A 73 -8.22 -28.20 -28.85
CA ILE A 73 -8.63 -29.03 -27.72
C ILE A 73 -8.46 -30.50 -28.10
N ASN A 74 -7.62 -31.20 -27.35
CA ASN A 74 -7.32 -32.62 -27.55
C ASN A 74 -8.32 -33.47 -26.76
N GLN A 75 -8.75 -32.98 -25.60
CA GLN A 75 -9.66 -33.66 -24.70
C GLN A 75 -10.40 -32.67 -23.81
N VAL A 76 -11.68 -32.93 -23.57
CA VAL A 76 -12.50 -32.20 -22.60
C VAL A 76 -12.64 -33.06 -21.34
N ILE A 77 -12.21 -32.52 -20.21
CA ILE A 77 -12.26 -33.16 -18.88
C ILE A 77 -13.50 -32.69 -18.12
N LYS A 78 -13.79 -31.39 -18.16
CA LYS A 78 -14.97 -30.70 -17.60
C LYS A 78 -15.48 -29.67 -18.62
N GLY A 79 -16.80 -29.44 -18.66
CA GLY A 79 -17.41 -28.37 -19.44
C GLY A 79 -17.83 -28.78 -20.86
N ASP A 80 -18.35 -27.80 -21.61
CA ASP A 80 -18.76 -27.94 -23.02
C ASP A 80 -18.10 -26.85 -23.85
N ILE A 81 -16.93 -27.17 -24.40
CA ILE A 81 -16.08 -26.26 -25.16
C ILE A 81 -15.83 -26.82 -26.56
N GLY A 82 -15.77 -25.92 -27.54
CA GLY A 82 -15.48 -26.25 -28.93
C GLY A 82 -14.08 -26.85 -29.14
N PRO A 83 -13.80 -27.38 -30.34
CA PRO A 83 -12.52 -28.03 -30.64
C PRO A 83 -11.33 -27.06 -30.67
N VAL A 84 -11.58 -25.76 -30.64
CA VAL A 84 -10.57 -24.69 -30.66
C VAL A 84 -11.03 -23.59 -29.72
N PHE A 85 -10.09 -23.00 -28.99
CA PHE A 85 -10.33 -21.73 -28.29
C PHE A 85 -9.10 -20.84 -28.38
N THR A 86 -9.29 -19.57 -28.07
CA THR A 86 -8.27 -18.55 -28.18
C THR A 86 -8.15 -17.83 -26.85
N SER A 87 -6.93 -17.74 -26.31
CA SER A 87 -6.63 -17.05 -25.06
C SER A 87 -5.65 -15.93 -25.29
N GLN A 88 -5.90 -14.78 -24.68
CA GLN A 88 -4.89 -13.75 -24.55
C GLN A 88 -3.86 -14.17 -23.48
N THR A 89 -2.59 -13.87 -23.72
CA THR A 89 -1.47 -13.94 -22.78
C THR A 89 -0.94 -12.52 -22.64
N GLY A 90 -0.99 -11.95 -21.43
CA GLY A 90 -0.37 -10.65 -21.15
C GLY A 90 1.15 -10.73 -21.19
N PHE A 91 1.81 -9.57 -21.29
CA PHE A 91 3.16 -9.26 -20.80
C PHE A 91 4.24 -10.38 -20.86
N GLY A 92 4.50 -11.01 -22.00
CA GLY A 92 5.44 -12.14 -21.97
C GLY A 92 5.78 -12.80 -23.29
N SER A 93 6.71 -12.18 -24.00
CA SER A 93 7.65 -12.73 -24.97
C SER A 93 7.64 -14.27 -25.19
N ALA A 94 7.03 -14.71 -26.30
CA ALA A 94 7.45 -15.96 -26.97
C ALA A 94 8.90 -15.91 -27.51
N SER A 95 9.63 -14.82 -27.24
CA SER A 95 11.01 -14.57 -27.65
C SER A 95 12.02 -14.74 -26.50
N ILE A 96 11.61 -15.16 -25.30
CA ILE A 96 12.54 -15.69 -24.29
C ILE A 96 12.38 -17.23 -24.23
N PRO A 97 12.88 -17.98 -25.23
CA PRO A 97 12.82 -19.44 -25.27
C PRO A 97 13.69 -20.14 -24.21
N ALA A 98 14.05 -19.45 -23.12
CA ALA A 98 15.15 -19.85 -22.23
C ALA A 98 14.79 -19.96 -20.74
N LEU A 99 13.55 -19.71 -20.29
CA LEU A 99 13.27 -19.57 -18.84
C LEU A 99 12.07 -20.35 -18.27
N SER A 100 11.33 -21.10 -19.08
CA SER A 100 10.24 -21.92 -18.54
C SER A 100 10.75 -23.32 -18.22
N ASP A 101 11.21 -23.52 -16.99
CA ASP A 101 11.37 -24.88 -16.45
C ASP A 101 10.03 -25.62 -16.54
N PRO A 102 10.04 -26.93 -16.88
CA PRO A 102 8.82 -27.72 -16.92
C PRO A 102 8.17 -27.80 -15.53
N SER A 103 6.86 -28.01 -15.50
CA SER A 103 6.12 -28.34 -14.27
C SER A 103 6.70 -29.62 -13.66
N ASP A 104 6.70 -29.74 -12.34
CA ASP A 104 7.01 -31.02 -11.70
C ASP A 104 5.78 -31.94 -11.80
N PRO A 105 5.85 -33.08 -12.51
CA PRO A 105 4.73 -34.03 -12.61
C PRO A 105 4.38 -34.69 -11.28
N ASP A 106 5.30 -34.66 -10.30
CA ASP A 106 5.22 -35.35 -9.01
C ASP A 106 4.94 -34.39 -7.83
N ASP A 107 4.42 -33.20 -8.13
CA ASP A 107 4.01 -32.20 -7.14
C ASP A 107 2.59 -31.70 -7.38
N LEU A 108 1.82 -31.57 -6.28
CA LEU A 108 0.49 -30.97 -6.26
C LEU A 108 0.47 -29.51 -5.79
N HIS A 109 1.52 -29.02 -5.15
CA HIS A 109 1.50 -27.80 -4.34
C HIS A 109 1.95 -26.56 -5.10
N TYR A 110 3.06 -26.67 -5.84
CA TYR A 110 3.59 -25.55 -6.60
C TYR A 110 2.94 -25.51 -7.99
N ALA A 111 2.46 -24.33 -8.38
CA ALA A 111 2.14 -24.07 -9.77
C ALA A 111 3.39 -24.11 -10.64
N HIS A 112 3.18 -24.12 -11.96
CA HIS A 112 4.22 -24.04 -12.96
C HIS A 112 5.28 -22.95 -12.59
N PRO A 113 6.59 -23.25 -12.67
CA PRO A 113 7.67 -22.35 -12.21
C PRO A 113 7.58 -20.91 -12.75
N GLU A 114 7.16 -20.74 -14.00
CA GLU A 114 6.93 -19.42 -14.62
C GLU A 114 5.98 -18.50 -13.81
N SER A 115 5.02 -19.06 -13.07
CA SER A 115 4.11 -18.29 -12.23
C SER A 115 4.83 -17.52 -11.12
N TYR A 116 6.03 -17.97 -10.73
CA TYR A 116 6.90 -17.31 -9.74
C TYR A 116 7.99 -16.43 -10.38
N SER A 117 8.07 -16.37 -11.71
CA SER A 117 9.12 -15.67 -12.45
C SER A 117 8.73 -14.28 -12.95
N GLY A 118 7.63 -13.71 -12.44
CA GLY A 118 7.21 -12.33 -12.76
C GLY A 118 5.74 -12.14 -13.15
N PRO A 119 5.11 -13.00 -13.99
CA PRO A 119 3.74 -12.77 -14.47
C PRO A 119 2.61 -13.29 -13.56
N CYS A 120 2.94 -13.84 -12.38
CA CYS A 120 2.03 -14.46 -11.40
C CYS A 120 1.29 -15.72 -11.90
N ILE A 121 1.23 -15.93 -13.22
CA ILE A 121 0.63 -17.08 -13.89
C ILE A 121 1.54 -17.54 -15.03
N ARG A 122 1.34 -18.76 -15.52
CA ARG A 122 2.00 -19.22 -16.74
C ARG A 122 1.53 -18.40 -17.96
N GLN A 123 2.48 -17.93 -18.77
CA GLN A 123 2.24 -17.17 -20.00
C GLN A 123 2.85 -17.83 -21.23
N SER A 124 3.84 -18.69 -21.06
CA SER A 124 4.57 -19.34 -22.15
C SER A 124 4.04 -20.72 -22.48
N PHE A 125 3.84 -20.98 -23.78
CA PHE A 125 3.36 -22.26 -24.30
C PHE A 125 4.11 -22.64 -25.58
N ASP A 126 4.91 -23.71 -25.52
CA ASP A 126 5.54 -24.30 -26.70
C ASP A 126 4.49 -24.88 -27.66
N VAL A 127 4.55 -24.46 -28.92
CA VAL A 127 3.75 -25.02 -30.03
C VAL A 127 3.95 -26.53 -30.12
N GLY A 128 2.84 -27.26 -30.21
CA GLY A 128 2.86 -28.73 -30.36
C GLY A 128 2.98 -29.54 -29.07
N ARG A 129 3.22 -28.91 -27.91
CA ARG A 129 3.11 -29.57 -26.60
C ARG A 129 1.68 -29.56 -26.09
N SER A 130 1.36 -30.47 -25.17
CA SER A 130 0.01 -30.54 -24.56
C SER A 130 0.03 -29.97 -23.15
N TYR A 131 -1.04 -29.29 -22.78
CA TYR A 131 -1.20 -28.61 -21.51
C TYR A 131 -2.56 -28.93 -20.91
N VAL A 132 -2.63 -29.02 -19.59
CA VAL A 132 -3.90 -29.02 -18.85
C VAL A 132 -4.27 -27.59 -18.57
N LEU A 133 -5.41 -27.14 -19.08
CA LEU A 133 -5.88 -25.76 -18.96
C LEU A 133 -7.22 -25.72 -18.24
N PHE A 134 -7.30 -24.82 -17.25
CA PHE A 134 -8.52 -24.47 -16.54
C PHE A 134 -9.10 -23.20 -17.15
N LEU A 135 -10.37 -23.22 -17.52
CA LEU A 135 -11.02 -22.19 -18.32
C LEU A 135 -12.33 -21.73 -17.69
N SER A 136 -12.49 -20.43 -17.55
CA SER A 136 -13.72 -19.77 -17.13
C SER A 136 -14.47 -19.25 -18.35
N LYS A 137 -15.77 -19.03 -18.21
CA LYS A 137 -16.66 -18.58 -19.27
C LYS A 137 -17.18 -17.19 -18.94
N ALA A 138 -16.97 -16.24 -19.86
CA ALA A 138 -17.53 -14.90 -19.73
C ALA A 138 -19.03 -14.89 -20.08
N ASP A 139 -19.71 -13.79 -19.76
CA ASP A 139 -21.15 -13.61 -20.01
C ASP A 139 -21.54 -13.74 -21.49
N ASP A 140 -20.63 -13.39 -22.40
CA ASP A 140 -20.81 -13.54 -23.85
C ASP A 140 -20.59 -14.99 -24.34
N GLY A 141 -20.26 -15.90 -23.43
CA GLY A 141 -20.03 -17.32 -23.67
C GLY A 141 -18.60 -17.66 -24.11
N THR A 142 -17.69 -16.69 -24.20
CA THR A 142 -16.28 -16.94 -24.55
C THR A 142 -15.51 -17.57 -23.39
N TYR A 143 -14.59 -18.48 -23.72
CA TYR A 143 -13.71 -19.11 -22.73
C TYR A 143 -12.40 -18.34 -22.61
N TYR A 144 -11.94 -18.13 -21.38
CA TYR A 144 -10.67 -17.50 -21.06
C TYR A 144 -9.97 -18.23 -19.91
N ARG A 145 -8.65 -18.06 -19.77
CA ARG A 145 -7.93 -18.57 -18.61
C ARG A 145 -8.09 -17.59 -17.44
N PRO A 146 -8.62 -18.00 -16.28
CA PRO A 146 -8.73 -17.10 -15.14
C PRO A 146 -7.34 -16.72 -14.63
N LEU A 147 -7.21 -15.48 -14.13
CA LEU A 147 -5.96 -14.91 -13.64
C LEU A 147 -5.76 -15.21 -12.14
N TYR A 148 -5.83 -16.48 -11.76
CA TYR A 148 -5.56 -16.89 -10.38
C TYR A 148 -4.04 -17.01 -10.16
N ALA A 149 -3.44 -15.98 -9.55
CA ALA A 149 -2.01 -15.92 -9.25
C ALA A 149 -1.53 -17.17 -8.47
N TRP A 150 -0.44 -17.78 -8.96
CA TRP A 150 0.19 -18.98 -8.42
C TRP A 150 -0.71 -20.22 -8.29
N ALA A 151 -1.92 -20.18 -8.86
CA ALA A 151 -2.77 -21.35 -8.97
C ALA A 151 -2.41 -22.16 -10.22
N ARG A 152 -2.74 -23.45 -10.21
CA ARG A 152 -2.41 -24.42 -11.27
C ARG A 152 -3.34 -24.32 -12.49
N VAL A 153 -3.60 -23.10 -12.97
CA VAL A 153 -4.55 -22.81 -14.06
C VAL A 153 -4.06 -23.30 -15.43
N ALA A 154 -2.75 -23.49 -15.59
CA ALA A 154 -2.12 -23.93 -16.83
C ALA A 154 -0.83 -24.71 -16.55
N GLU A 155 -0.88 -26.03 -16.69
CA GLU A 155 0.22 -26.94 -16.35
C GLU A 155 0.63 -27.79 -17.56
N ASP A 156 1.85 -28.31 -17.56
CA ASP A 156 2.27 -29.28 -18.57
C ASP A 156 1.47 -30.59 -18.43
N TYR A 157 1.08 -31.18 -19.56
CA TYR A 157 0.35 -32.45 -19.55
C TYR A 157 1.31 -33.64 -19.63
N TYR A 158 1.39 -34.42 -18.55
CA TYR A 158 2.23 -35.63 -18.44
C TYR A 158 1.47 -36.95 -18.66
N GLY A 159 0.23 -36.91 -19.16
CA GLY A 159 -0.61 -38.09 -19.39
C GLY A 159 -1.69 -38.28 -18.32
N GLU A 160 -2.68 -39.14 -18.62
CA GLU A 160 -3.82 -39.42 -17.73
C GLU A 160 -3.43 -39.98 -16.36
N ASP A 161 -2.30 -40.71 -16.29
CA ASP A 161 -1.82 -41.34 -15.05
C ASP A 161 -0.93 -40.42 -14.20
N SER A 162 -0.72 -39.15 -14.62
CA SER A 162 0.03 -38.17 -13.83
C SER A 162 -0.69 -37.83 -12.52
N LEU A 163 0.06 -37.37 -11.50
CA LEU A 163 -0.52 -37.01 -10.20
C LEU A 163 -1.60 -35.94 -10.36
N TRP A 164 -1.33 -34.92 -11.18
CA TRP A 164 -2.26 -33.83 -11.38
C TRP A 164 -3.57 -34.28 -12.05
N MET A 165 -3.47 -35.06 -13.12
CA MET A 165 -4.66 -35.59 -13.81
C MET A 165 -5.49 -36.51 -12.91
N THR A 166 -4.85 -37.39 -12.15
CA THR A 166 -5.54 -38.28 -11.21
C THR A 166 -6.26 -37.48 -10.12
N THR A 167 -5.62 -36.41 -9.61
CA THR A 167 -6.21 -35.50 -8.61
C THR A 167 -7.42 -34.75 -9.16
N ILE A 168 -7.33 -34.19 -10.37
CA ILE A 168 -8.46 -33.52 -11.03
C ILE A 168 -9.65 -34.48 -11.15
N ARG A 169 -9.42 -35.71 -11.60
CA ARG A 169 -10.48 -36.73 -11.73
C ARG A 169 -11.11 -37.05 -10.39
N TYR A 170 -10.30 -37.25 -9.35
CA TYR A 170 -10.79 -37.49 -8.00
C TYR A 170 -11.69 -36.36 -7.50
N TYR A 171 -11.29 -35.09 -7.70
CA TYR A 171 -12.10 -33.94 -7.29
C TYR A 171 -13.38 -33.77 -8.09
N LEU A 172 -13.34 -34.01 -9.41
CA LEU A 172 -14.55 -34.05 -10.23
C LEU A 172 -15.51 -35.15 -9.77
N ASP A 173 -15.00 -36.31 -9.38
CA ASP A 173 -15.82 -37.40 -8.85
C ASP A 173 -16.46 -37.04 -7.51
N VAL A 174 -15.74 -36.38 -6.60
CA VAL A 174 -16.31 -35.86 -5.34
C VAL A 174 -17.44 -34.86 -5.62
N GLN A 175 -17.20 -33.89 -6.49
CA GLN A 175 -18.18 -32.85 -6.83
C GLN A 175 -19.41 -33.41 -7.56
N LYS A 176 -19.23 -34.46 -8.36
CA LYS A 176 -20.31 -35.16 -9.05
C LYS A 176 -21.16 -36.01 -8.11
N GLN A 177 -20.54 -36.64 -7.11
CA GLN A 177 -21.23 -37.51 -6.16
C GLN A 177 -22.06 -36.73 -5.14
N GLU A 178 -21.57 -35.56 -4.73
CA GLU A 178 -22.20 -34.75 -3.70
C GLU A 178 -22.25 -33.29 -4.16
N PRO A 179 -23.43 -32.75 -4.52
CA PRO A 179 -23.56 -31.35 -4.91
C PRO A 179 -23.47 -30.36 -3.73
N ASP A 180 -23.71 -30.81 -2.49
CA ASP A 180 -23.57 -29.96 -1.30
C ASP A 180 -22.09 -29.76 -0.96
N ARG A 181 -21.61 -28.53 -1.10
CA ARG A 181 -20.19 -28.20 -0.91
C ARG A 181 -19.69 -28.46 0.51
N LEU A 182 -20.51 -28.30 1.53
CA LEU A 182 -20.08 -28.57 2.91
C LEU A 182 -19.89 -30.07 3.13
N LYS A 183 -20.75 -30.90 2.53
CA LYS A 183 -20.59 -32.36 2.54
C LYS A 183 -19.43 -32.84 1.67
N GLN A 184 -19.09 -32.15 0.57
CA GLN A 184 -17.85 -32.41 -0.16
C GLN A 184 -16.63 -32.28 0.75
N MET A 185 -16.57 -31.23 1.58
CA MET A 185 -15.48 -31.07 2.57
C MET A 185 -15.46 -32.20 3.59
N ASP A 186 -16.61 -32.74 4.02
CA ASP A 186 -16.65 -33.93 4.87
C ASP A 186 -16.12 -35.19 4.18
N ILE A 187 -16.35 -35.35 2.86
CA ILE A 187 -15.76 -36.44 2.06
C ILE A 187 -14.24 -36.29 2.00
N LEU A 188 -13.76 -35.08 1.71
CA LEU A 188 -12.33 -34.78 1.68
C LEU A 188 -11.67 -35.02 3.05
N ARG A 189 -12.30 -34.56 4.14
CA ARG A 189 -11.83 -34.84 5.52
C ARG A 189 -11.68 -36.33 5.77
N LYS A 190 -12.71 -37.13 5.46
CA LYS A 190 -12.64 -38.59 5.62
C LYS A 190 -11.53 -39.21 4.78
N LYS A 191 -11.34 -38.72 3.54
CA LYS A 191 -10.26 -39.20 2.68
C LYS A 191 -8.89 -38.87 3.27
N TYR A 192 -8.70 -37.65 3.74
CA TYR A 192 -7.49 -37.24 4.46
C TYR A 192 -7.22 -38.18 5.63
N GLU A 193 -8.21 -38.41 6.48
CA GLU A 193 -8.09 -39.31 7.65
C GLU A 193 -7.73 -40.75 7.25
N GLU A 194 -8.32 -41.27 6.18
CA GLU A 194 -7.99 -42.58 5.62
C GLU A 194 -6.52 -42.63 5.16
N LEU A 195 -6.05 -41.59 4.45
CA LEU A 195 -4.69 -41.52 3.92
C LEU A 195 -3.66 -41.47 5.05
N VAL A 196 -3.81 -40.55 6.02
CA VAL A 196 -2.85 -40.39 7.12
C VAL A 196 -2.86 -41.54 8.15
N ALA A 197 -3.92 -42.36 8.13
CA ALA A 197 -3.99 -43.58 8.93
C ALA A 197 -3.20 -44.75 8.31
N LYS A 198 -2.82 -44.66 7.02
CA LYS A 198 -1.99 -45.69 6.38
C LYS A 198 -0.59 -45.72 6.99
N LYS A 199 -0.05 -46.93 7.13
CA LYS A 199 1.33 -47.13 7.58
C LYS A 199 2.34 -46.73 6.51
N GLU A 200 2.01 -47.02 5.25
CA GLU A 200 2.81 -46.71 4.07
C GLU A 200 1.85 -46.05 3.06
N MET A 201 2.23 -44.86 2.60
CA MET A 201 1.52 -44.11 1.55
C MET A 201 2.36 -44.15 0.28
N THR A 202 1.71 -44.23 -0.88
CA THR A 202 2.39 -43.92 -2.15
C THR A 202 2.68 -42.42 -2.25
N ASP A 203 3.53 -42.00 -3.18
CA ASP A 203 3.82 -40.57 -3.38
C ASP A 203 2.54 -39.80 -3.77
N TYR A 204 1.69 -40.36 -4.64
CA TYR A 204 0.36 -39.80 -4.92
C TYR A 204 -0.51 -39.64 -3.67
N GLU A 205 -0.54 -40.65 -2.81
CA GLU A 205 -1.36 -40.61 -1.59
C GLU A 205 -0.88 -39.56 -0.59
N ALA A 206 0.44 -39.34 -0.51
CA ALA A 206 1.02 -38.30 0.33
C ALA A 206 0.74 -36.90 -0.23
N GLU A 207 0.96 -36.68 -1.53
CA GLU A 207 0.66 -35.41 -2.20
C GLU A 207 -0.83 -35.08 -2.12
N LEU A 208 -1.72 -36.05 -2.37
CA LEU A 208 -3.16 -35.85 -2.27
C LEU A 208 -3.59 -35.54 -0.82
N ALA A 209 -3.02 -36.21 0.17
CA ALA A 209 -3.33 -35.93 1.58
C ALA A 209 -2.95 -34.49 1.95
N GLN A 210 -1.79 -34.02 1.50
CA GLN A 210 -1.35 -32.65 1.76
C GLN A 210 -2.22 -31.62 1.01
N ASP A 211 -2.57 -31.86 -0.26
CA ASP A 211 -3.44 -30.97 -1.02
C ASP A 211 -4.85 -30.85 -0.41
N ILE A 212 -5.40 -31.97 0.06
CA ILE A 212 -6.66 -31.98 0.82
C ILE A 212 -6.51 -31.22 2.14
N PHE A 213 -5.41 -31.41 2.86
CA PHE A 213 -5.14 -30.69 4.11
C PHE A 213 -5.12 -29.18 3.89
N TYR A 214 -4.40 -28.71 2.88
CA TYR A 214 -4.40 -27.29 2.51
C TYR A 214 -5.80 -26.81 2.17
N HIS A 215 -6.58 -27.55 1.38
CA HIS A 215 -7.96 -27.17 1.08
C HIS A 215 -8.84 -27.07 2.33
N LEU A 216 -8.71 -28.00 3.29
CA LEU A 216 -9.52 -28.02 4.50
C LEU A 216 -9.11 -26.97 5.52
N GLY A 217 -7.83 -26.60 5.57
CA GLY A 217 -7.29 -25.59 6.49
C GLY A 217 -7.33 -24.17 5.95
N ASN A 218 -7.43 -23.98 4.63
CA ASN A 218 -7.47 -22.66 4.03
C ASN A 218 -8.85 -22.01 4.21
N VAL A 219 -8.90 -20.87 4.89
CA VAL A 219 -10.06 -19.97 4.85
C VAL A 219 -9.94 -19.14 3.58
N SER A 220 -11.01 -19.10 2.78
CA SER A 220 -11.06 -18.25 1.59
C SER A 220 -12.48 -17.89 1.17
N GLU A 221 -12.62 -16.85 0.36
CA GLU A 221 -13.88 -16.44 -0.28
C GLU A 221 -14.56 -17.55 -1.09
N TYR A 222 -13.79 -18.55 -1.53
CA TYR A 222 -14.32 -19.68 -2.28
C TYR A 222 -15.02 -20.70 -1.40
N LYS A 223 -14.97 -20.63 -0.06
CA LYS A 223 -15.59 -21.65 0.80
C LYS A 223 -17.11 -21.52 0.88
N PRO A 224 -17.85 -22.57 1.26
CA PRO A 224 -19.29 -22.46 1.49
C PRO A 224 -19.58 -21.49 2.64
N THR A 225 -20.65 -20.68 2.54
CA THR A 225 -21.05 -19.74 3.62
C THR A 225 -21.15 -20.42 4.98
N ALA A 226 -21.73 -21.63 5.04
CA ALA A 226 -21.86 -22.37 6.28
C ALA A 226 -20.51 -22.75 6.91
N TYR A 227 -19.47 -22.97 6.11
CA TYR A 227 -18.11 -23.22 6.61
C TYR A 227 -17.53 -21.97 7.25
N LEU A 228 -17.60 -20.83 6.56
CA LEU A 228 -17.04 -19.57 7.05
C LEU A 228 -17.76 -19.08 8.33
N LEU A 229 -19.08 -19.26 8.42
CA LEU A 229 -19.83 -18.96 9.64
C LEU A 229 -19.44 -19.87 10.82
N GLU A 230 -19.17 -21.15 10.54
CA GLU A 230 -18.70 -22.11 11.56
C GLU A 230 -17.26 -21.80 12.01
N GLU A 231 -16.39 -21.39 11.09
CA GLU A 231 -15.03 -20.91 11.39
C GLU A 231 -15.09 -19.68 12.30
N TYR A 232 -15.86 -18.65 11.91
CA TYR A 232 -16.00 -17.44 12.72
C TYR A 232 -16.51 -17.76 14.13
N GLN A 233 -17.53 -18.62 14.25
CA GLN A 233 -18.05 -19.03 15.54
C GLN A 233 -17.00 -19.80 16.37
N ALA A 234 -16.19 -20.66 15.73
CA ALA A 234 -15.12 -21.37 16.42
C ALA A 234 -14.08 -20.38 16.98
N LEU A 235 -13.65 -19.39 16.18
CA LEU A 235 -12.72 -18.34 16.59
C LEU A 235 -13.26 -17.50 17.75
N GLU A 236 -14.55 -17.13 17.72
CA GLU A 236 -15.23 -16.44 18.82
C GLU A 236 -15.25 -17.26 20.12
N GLU A 237 -15.29 -18.59 20.02
CA GLU A 237 -15.26 -19.51 21.15
C GLU A 237 -13.82 -19.90 21.57
N GLY A 238 -12.79 -19.34 20.92
CA GLY A 238 -11.39 -19.72 21.15
C GLY A 238 -11.09 -21.17 20.77
N ARG A 239 -11.84 -21.73 19.83
CA ARG A 239 -11.68 -23.09 19.30
C ARG A 239 -11.16 -23.01 17.87
N SER A 240 -10.45 -24.05 17.46
CA SER A 240 -10.18 -24.27 16.05
C SER A 240 -11.44 -24.78 15.34
N ASN A 241 -11.61 -24.47 14.05
CA ASN A 241 -12.68 -25.08 13.25
C ASN A 241 -12.57 -26.61 13.26
N ARG A 242 -13.69 -27.31 13.03
CA ARG A 242 -13.76 -28.76 12.87
C ARG A 242 -12.90 -29.31 11.73
N PHE A 243 -12.43 -28.45 10.83
CA PHE A 243 -11.51 -28.78 9.75
C PHE A 243 -10.07 -28.32 10.02
N ALA A 244 -9.81 -27.62 11.12
CA ALA A 244 -8.46 -27.28 11.53
C ALA A 244 -7.74 -28.54 12.03
N ILE A 245 -6.87 -29.07 11.17
CA ILE A 245 -6.16 -30.33 11.40
C ILE A 245 -4.78 -30.07 12.06
N ALA A 246 -4.71 -29.09 12.98
CA ALA A 246 -3.44 -28.68 13.59
C ALA A 246 -2.70 -29.84 14.27
N GLU A 247 -3.43 -30.80 14.85
CA GLU A 247 -2.84 -31.92 15.59
C GLU A 247 -2.31 -33.08 14.69
N ARG A 248 -2.50 -33.06 13.37
CA ARG A 248 -2.05 -34.14 12.45
C ARG A 248 -1.11 -33.69 11.33
N ALA A 249 -0.79 -32.39 11.25
CA ALA A 249 0.19 -31.85 10.31
C ALA A 249 1.58 -32.50 10.48
N GLU A 250 1.99 -32.85 11.70
CA GLU A 250 3.31 -33.43 12.00
C GLU A 250 3.70 -34.63 11.14
N LYS A 251 2.75 -35.50 10.78
CA LYS A 251 3.06 -36.70 9.97
C LYS A 251 3.33 -36.36 8.51
N ILE A 252 2.57 -35.42 7.95
CA ILE A 252 2.75 -35.02 6.56
C ILE A 252 3.94 -34.09 6.46
N ASP A 253 4.09 -33.17 7.41
CA ASP A 253 5.28 -32.35 7.57
C ASP A 253 6.53 -33.24 7.61
N ALA A 254 6.58 -34.27 8.47
CA ALA A 254 7.71 -35.19 8.49
C ALA A 254 7.95 -35.96 7.16
N TYR A 255 6.93 -36.23 6.34
CA TYR A 255 7.11 -36.79 5.00
C TYR A 255 7.68 -35.75 4.03
N LEU A 256 7.12 -34.54 4.03
CA LEU A 256 7.51 -33.44 3.15
C LEU A 256 8.89 -32.90 3.51
N THR A 257 9.23 -32.75 4.78
CA THR A 257 10.59 -32.44 5.24
C THR A 257 11.58 -33.45 4.67
N ARG A 258 11.27 -34.76 4.74
CA ARG A 258 12.13 -35.80 4.14
C ARG A 258 12.19 -35.73 2.61
N LYS A 259 11.14 -35.24 1.94
CA LYS A 259 11.15 -35.02 0.47
C LYS A 259 12.02 -33.81 0.15
N ALA A 260 11.79 -32.68 0.81
CA ALA A 260 12.56 -31.44 0.69
C ALA A 260 14.04 -31.64 1.01
N GLU A 261 14.39 -32.40 2.06
CA GLU A 261 15.78 -32.76 2.38
C GLU A 261 16.43 -33.56 1.25
N ARG A 262 15.70 -34.49 0.62
CA ARG A 262 16.21 -35.28 -0.51
C ARG A 262 16.41 -34.42 -1.76
N GLU A 263 15.51 -33.49 -2.04
CA GLU A 263 15.63 -32.55 -3.15
C GLU A 263 16.75 -31.52 -2.91
N ALA A 264 16.84 -30.94 -1.72
CA ALA A 264 17.93 -30.05 -1.32
C ALA A 264 19.28 -30.76 -1.43
N ALA A 265 19.37 -32.04 -1.00
CA ALA A 265 20.57 -32.84 -1.16
C ALA A 265 20.90 -33.10 -2.65
N LYS A 266 19.90 -33.31 -3.50
CA LYS A 266 20.07 -33.47 -4.96
C LYS A 266 20.57 -32.18 -5.60
N ILE A 267 19.94 -31.04 -5.33
CA ILE A 267 20.35 -29.72 -5.84
C ILE A 267 21.77 -29.40 -5.37
N LYS A 268 22.08 -29.65 -4.09
CA LYS A 268 23.42 -29.47 -3.53
C LYS A 268 24.45 -30.35 -4.25
N ALA A 269 24.12 -31.61 -4.52
CA ALA A 269 24.99 -32.51 -5.28
C ALA A 269 25.19 -32.04 -6.74
N GLU A 270 24.14 -31.60 -7.42
CA GLU A 270 24.20 -31.08 -8.79
C GLU A 270 25.03 -29.79 -8.87
N ARG A 271 24.86 -28.87 -7.92
CA ARG A 271 25.68 -27.65 -7.82
C ARG A 271 27.14 -27.95 -7.53
N LEU A 272 27.41 -28.92 -6.66
CA LEU A 272 28.77 -29.37 -6.36
C LEU A 272 29.45 -29.96 -7.60
N VAL A 273 28.73 -30.78 -8.37
CA VAL A 273 29.22 -31.32 -9.66
C VAL A 273 29.42 -30.21 -10.69
N ALA A 274 28.57 -29.19 -10.71
CA ALA A 274 28.67 -28.02 -11.59
C ALA A 274 29.73 -26.99 -11.16
N GLY A 275 30.37 -27.17 -10.00
CA GLY A 275 31.37 -26.23 -9.46
C GLY A 275 30.79 -24.86 -9.07
N LEU A 276 29.47 -24.78 -8.83
CA LEU A 276 28.81 -23.56 -8.40
C LEU A 276 29.01 -23.36 -6.88
N PRO A 277 29.38 -22.15 -6.41
CA PRO A 277 29.50 -21.88 -4.98
C PRO A 277 28.15 -22.06 -4.28
N GLU A 278 28.21 -22.48 -3.01
CA GLU A 278 27.06 -22.40 -2.10
C GLU A 278 26.59 -20.94 -2.05
N LYS A 279 25.28 -20.74 -2.13
CA LYS A 279 24.68 -19.40 -2.03
C LYS A 279 25.02 -18.89 -0.63
N GLU A 280 25.74 -17.77 -0.51
CA GLU A 280 25.88 -17.10 0.79
C GLU A 280 24.48 -16.76 1.29
N GLU A 281 24.23 -17.05 2.58
CA GLU A 281 23.02 -16.67 3.30
C GLU A 281 22.73 -15.19 3.03
N ASP A 282 21.44 -14.84 2.88
CA ASP A 282 20.99 -13.54 2.38
C ASP A 282 21.79 -12.37 2.98
N PRO A 283 22.63 -11.67 2.18
CA PRO A 283 23.52 -10.63 2.70
C PRO A 283 22.76 -9.39 3.18
N PHE A 284 21.45 -9.30 2.89
CA PHE A 284 20.63 -8.19 3.36
C PHE A 284 20.19 -8.35 4.80
N GLY A 285 20.35 -9.53 5.42
CA GLY A 285 20.04 -9.72 6.83
C GLY A 285 18.68 -9.15 7.20
N TRP A 286 17.68 -9.33 6.32
CA TRP A 286 16.29 -9.24 6.74
C TRP A 286 16.15 -10.35 7.76
N ASP A 287 16.47 -10.04 9.01
CA ASP A 287 16.17 -10.88 10.16
C ASP A 287 14.73 -11.31 9.91
N GLU A 288 14.49 -12.63 9.77
CA GLU A 288 13.15 -13.17 9.62
C GLU A 288 12.31 -12.48 10.69
N ASP A 289 11.42 -11.57 10.24
CA ASP A 289 10.75 -10.63 11.13
C ASP A 289 10.24 -11.42 12.34
N GLU A 290 10.56 -10.96 13.55
CA GLU A 290 10.12 -11.64 14.78
C GLU A 290 8.67 -12.06 14.56
N PRO A 291 8.33 -13.36 14.69
CA PRO A 291 7.05 -13.87 14.24
C PRO A 291 5.96 -13.01 14.88
N GLU A 292 5.19 -12.32 14.04
CA GLU A 292 4.15 -11.41 14.49
C GLU A 292 3.33 -12.10 15.57
N GLU A 293 3.12 -11.40 16.69
CA GLU A 293 2.32 -11.94 17.79
C GLU A 293 0.94 -12.30 17.23
N TYR A 294 0.64 -13.61 17.20
CA TYR A 294 -0.61 -14.11 16.65
C TYR A 294 -1.81 -13.45 17.35
N ASP A 295 -2.57 -12.65 16.60
CA ASP A 295 -3.79 -12.00 17.05
C ASP A 295 -5.01 -12.78 16.53
N PRO A 296 -5.78 -13.46 17.41
CA PRO A 296 -6.97 -14.19 17.01
C PRO A 296 -8.04 -13.31 16.32
N ASP A 297 -7.99 -11.98 16.53
CA ASP A 297 -8.91 -11.08 15.82
C ASP A 297 -8.56 -10.93 14.34
N ASP A 298 -7.30 -11.14 13.93
CA ASP A 298 -6.93 -11.10 12.51
C ASP A 298 -7.53 -12.26 11.73
N ASP A 299 -7.58 -13.46 12.32
CA ASP A 299 -8.28 -14.61 11.71
C ASP A 299 -9.78 -14.34 11.57
N LYS A 300 -10.40 -13.68 12.55
CA LYS A 300 -11.82 -13.29 12.46
C LYS A 300 -12.05 -12.27 11.38
N VAL A 301 -11.16 -11.28 11.26
CA VAL A 301 -11.22 -10.27 10.19
C VAL A 301 -11.09 -10.95 8.84
N ARG A 302 -10.14 -11.87 8.68
CA ARG A 302 -9.98 -12.66 7.45
C ARG A 302 -11.25 -13.42 7.07
N VAL A 303 -11.88 -14.13 8.01
CA VAL A 303 -13.13 -14.84 7.72
C VAL A 303 -14.24 -13.90 7.25
N ILE A 304 -14.27 -12.66 7.77
CA ILE A 304 -15.23 -11.65 7.32
C ILE A 304 -14.88 -11.11 5.94
N GLU A 305 -13.60 -10.84 5.67
CA GLU A 305 -13.11 -10.44 4.34
C GLU A 305 -13.48 -11.51 3.30
N ASP A 306 -13.30 -12.79 3.63
CA ASP A 306 -13.69 -13.92 2.79
C ASP A 306 -15.21 -13.97 2.56
N LEU A 307 -16.00 -13.75 3.62
CA LEU A 307 -17.47 -13.63 3.52
C LEU A 307 -17.92 -12.43 2.68
N MET A 308 -17.06 -11.45 2.42
CA MET A 308 -17.33 -10.30 1.58
C MET A 308 -16.84 -10.44 0.14
N GLY A 309 -15.72 -11.14 -0.07
CA GLY A 309 -15.16 -11.41 -1.38
C GLY A 309 -16.04 -12.37 -2.19
N GLY A 310 -16.63 -13.36 -1.52
CA GLY A 310 -17.39 -14.43 -2.17
C GLY A 310 -18.91 -14.21 -2.27
N GLU A 311 -19.56 -15.07 -3.07
CA GLU A 311 -21.02 -15.13 -3.17
C GLU A 311 -21.63 -15.89 -1.99
N HIS A 312 -21.96 -15.17 -0.92
CA HIS A 312 -22.47 -15.76 0.33
C HIS A 312 -23.94 -15.36 0.62
N PRO A 313 -24.93 -15.98 -0.04
CA PRO A 313 -26.32 -15.64 0.15
C PRO A 313 -26.76 -15.90 1.61
N GLY A 314 -27.45 -14.92 2.20
CA GLY A 314 -27.97 -15.03 3.56
C GLY A 314 -26.95 -14.75 4.67
N VAL A 315 -25.78 -14.19 4.35
CA VAL A 315 -24.80 -13.74 5.37
C VAL A 315 -25.20 -12.43 6.07
N MET A 316 -26.09 -11.62 5.49
CA MET A 316 -26.50 -10.32 6.06
C MET A 316 -26.94 -10.38 7.54
N PRO A 317 -27.79 -11.35 7.99
CA PRO A 317 -28.17 -11.45 9.40
C PRO A 317 -27.00 -11.73 10.34
N PHE A 318 -25.94 -12.38 9.85
CA PHE A 318 -24.72 -12.60 10.62
C PHE A 318 -23.99 -11.27 10.87
N PHE A 319 -23.80 -10.45 9.83
CA PHE A 319 -23.21 -9.11 9.97
C PHE A 319 -24.05 -8.21 10.89
N ASP A 320 -25.38 -8.26 10.79
CA ASP A 320 -26.27 -7.52 11.70
C ASP A 320 -26.07 -7.93 13.17
N GLU A 321 -25.87 -9.22 13.44
CA GLU A 321 -25.65 -9.72 14.80
C GLU A 321 -24.25 -9.36 15.32
N VAL A 322 -23.23 -9.53 14.48
CA VAL A 322 -21.86 -9.12 14.78
C VAL A 322 -21.82 -7.64 15.12
N MET A 323 -22.54 -6.79 14.39
CA MET A 323 -22.59 -5.36 14.63
C MET A 323 -23.30 -4.92 15.92
N LYS A 324 -24.06 -5.80 16.57
CA LYS A 324 -24.62 -5.50 17.91
C LYS A 324 -23.57 -5.60 19.01
N LYS A 325 -22.47 -6.31 18.78
CA LYS A 325 -21.37 -6.41 19.75
C LYS A 325 -20.59 -5.10 19.80
N GLU A 326 -20.25 -4.64 21.00
CA GLU A 326 -19.38 -3.48 21.22
C GLU A 326 -17.89 -3.88 21.19
N GLY A 327 -16.98 -2.90 21.11
CA GLY A 327 -15.54 -3.16 21.27
C GLY A 327 -14.77 -3.67 20.05
N HIS A 328 -15.38 -3.67 18.86
CA HIS A 328 -14.69 -4.03 17.61
C HIS A 328 -13.51 -3.10 17.30
N LYS A 329 -12.39 -3.69 16.83
CA LYS A 329 -11.23 -2.96 16.31
C LYS A 329 -11.57 -2.21 15.01
N LEU A 330 -10.73 -1.24 14.65
CA LEU A 330 -10.98 -0.39 13.48
C LEU A 330 -10.98 -1.19 12.17
N LYS A 331 -10.02 -2.09 11.97
CA LYS A 331 -9.94 -2.99 10.81
C LYS A 331 -11.25 -3.77 10.60
N PHE A 332 -11.79 -4.32 11.68
CA PHE A 332 -13.05 -5.06 11.67
C PHE A 332 -14.26 -4.21 11.27
N LEU A 333 -14.37 -3.01 11.86
CA LEU A 333 -15.42 -2.05 11.52
C LEU A 333 -15.35 -1.62 10.05
N ASN A 334 -14.13 -1.48 9.52
CA ASN A 334 -13.89 -1.10 8.15
C ASN A 334 -14.44 -2.12 7.15
N VAL A 335 -14.08 -3.38 7.35
CA VAL A 335 -14.53 -4.52 6.57
C VAL A 335 -16.07 -4.60 6.57
N ILE A 336 -16.73 -4.46 7.73
CA ILE A 336 -18.21 -4.48 7.77
C ILE A 336 -18.85 -3.29 7.04
N ALA A 337 -18.28 -2.10 7.13
CA ALA A 337 -18.81 -0.95 6.40
C ALA A 337 -18.72 -1.17 4.88
N GLU A 338 -17.62 -1.75 4.40
CA GLU A 338 -17.50 -2.15 2.99
C GLU A 338 -18.55 -3.18 2.59
N PHE A 339 -18.80 -4.18 3.44
CA PHE A 339 -19.86 -5.17 3.21
C PHE A 339 -21.23 -4.50 3.05
N TYR A 340 -21.60 -3.62 3.97
CA TYR A 340 -22.87 -2.88 3.90
C TYR A 340 -22.96 -2.02 2.64
N SER A 341 -21.88 -1.31 2.28
CA SER A 341 -21.83 -0.52 1.06
C SER A 341 -22.06 -1.36 -0.20
N ARG A 342 -21.33 -2.48 -0.36
CA ARG A 342 -21.45 -3.39 -1.51
C ARG A 342 -22.85 -4.01 -1.62
N ASN A 343 -23.58 -4.14 -0.52
CA ASN A 343 -24.92 -4.69 -0.46
C ASN A 343 -26.04 -3.61 -0.45
N GLY A 344 -25.73 -2.39 -0.87
CA GLY A 344 -26.71 -1.31 -1.01
C GLY A 344 -27.21 -0.70 0.32
N ARG A 345 -26.55 -1.01 1.44
CA ARG A 345 -26.79 -0.46 2.78
C ARG A 345 -25.80 0.66 3.10
N TYR A 346 -25.68 1.59 2.16
CA TYR A 346 -24.70 2.67 2.19
C TYR A 346 -24.85 3.55 3.44
N HIS A 347 -26.09 3.90 3.79
CA HIS A 347 -26.37 4.70 4.98
C HIS A 347 -25.86 4.03 6.25
N GLU A 348 -26.10 2.73 6.42
CA GLU A 348 -25.62 1.97 7.57
C GLU A 348 -24.10 1.82 7.61
N ALA A 349 -23.45 1.69 6.46
CA ALA A 349 -21.98 1.70 6.36
C ALA A 349 -21.40 3.01 6.92
N LEU A 350 -22.02 4.13 6.57
CA LEU A 350 -21.57 5.45 6.99
C LEU A 350 -21.89 5.78 8.46
N GLU A 351 -23.05 5.36 8.95
CA GLU A 351 -23.37 5.48 10.39
C GLU A 351 -22.43 4.63 11.26
N LEU A 352 -21.95 3.49 10.75
CA LEU A 352 -20.94 2.68 11.43
C LEU A 352 -19.63 3.46 11.59
N PHE A 353 -19.20 4.16 10.54
CA PHE A 353 -18.02 5.02 10.60
C PHE A 353 -18.16 6.15 11.61
N ARG A 354 -19.26 6.88 11.51
CA ARG A 354 -19.56 8.02 12.38
C ARG A 354 -19.64 7.63 13.86
N ASN A 355 -20.39 6.58 14.18
CA ASN A 355 -20.75 6.28 15.57
C ASN A 355 -19.75 5.37 16.26
N ARG A 356 -18.98 4.56 15.51
CA ARG A 356 -18.13 3.52 16.10
C ARG A 356 -16.67 3.67 15.67
N ALA A 357 -16.41 3.69 14.36
CA ALA A 357 -15.05 3.67 13.86
C ALA A 357 -14.27 4.93 14.27
N PHE A 358 -14.91 6.10 14.24
CA PHE A 358 -14.29 7.35 14.66
C PHE A 358 -13.88 7.37 16.14
N VAL A 359 -14.62 6.68 17.00
CA VAL A 359 -14.30 6.59 18.44
C VAL A 359 -12.99 5.83 18.66
N VAL A 360 -12.75 4.79 17.85
CA VAL A 360 -11.53 3.96 17.94
C VAL A 360 -10.40 4.45 17.03
N LEU A 361 -10.68 5.35 16.08
CA LEU A 361 -9.69 5.92 15.17
C LEU A 361 -8.51 6.58 15.91
N ASN A 362 -8.78 7.22 17.06
CA ASN A 362 -7.75 7.88 17.86
C ASN A 362 -6.79 6.90 18.55
N THR A 363 -7.17 5.63 18.70
CA THR A 363 -6.35 4.58 19.32
C THR A 363 -5.79 3.56 18.33
N ALA A 364 -6.33 3.52 17.11
CA ALA A 364 -5.80 2.70 16.03
C ALA A 364 -4.35 3.08 15.73
N ASP A 365 -3.56 2.17 15.16
CA ASP A 365 -2.29 2.58 14.57
C ASP A 365 -2.55 3.39 13.28
N TYR A 366 -1.49 3.89 12.65
CA TYR A 366 -1.64 4.66 11.43
C TYR A 366 -2.08 3.84 10.23
N TRP A 367 -1.60 2.59 10.11
CA TRP A 367 -1.96 1.75 8.98
C TRP A 367 -3.44 1.42 9.02
N GLU A 368 -3.96 1.06 10.19
CA GLU A 368 -5.40 0.89 10.40
C GLU A 368 -6.19 2.17 10.12
N ALA A 369 -5.72 3.32 10.61
CA ALA A 369 -6.37 4.61 10.36
C ALA A 369 -6.37 4.99 8.86
N TRP A 370 -5.28 4.70 8.17
CA TRP A 370 -5.11 4.96 6.74
C TRP A 370 -6.01 4.04 5.90
N GLN A 371 -6.02 2.74 6.20
CA GLN A 371 -6.91 1.78 5.54
C GLN A 371 -8.37 2.17 5.75
N PHE A 372 -8.73 2.52 6.98
CA PHE A 372 -10.06 3.03 7.31
C PHE A 372 -10.45 4.23 6.45
N PHE A 373 -9.55 5.20 6.31
CA PHE A 373 -9.81 6.38 5.50
C PHE A 373 -9.99 6.06 4.03
N ARG A 374 -9.10 5.22 3.48
CA ARG A 374 -9.17 4.77 2.09
C ARG A 374 -10.50 4.09 1.81
N SER A 375 -10.93 3.18 2.69
CA SER A 375 -12.20 2.50 2.56
C SER A 375 -13.38 3.44 2.74
N ALA A 376 -13.30 4.42 3.65
CA ALA A 376 -14.33 5.44 3.81
C ALA A 376 -14.53 6.27 2.54
N LEU A 377 -13.44 6.69 1.89
CA LEU A 377 -13.51 7.34 0.58
C LEU A 377 -14.04 6.39 -0.50
N TRP A 378 -13.52 5.16 -0.57
CA TRP A 378 -13.95 4.19 -1.58
C TRP A 378 -15.45 3.87 -1.49
N ILE A 379 -15.98 3.69 -0.28
CA ILE A 379 -17.42 3.49 -0.03
C ILE A 379 -18.22 4.68 -0.56
N ASN A 380 -17.67 5.88 -0.41
CA ASN A 380 -18.29 7.13 -0.79
C ASN A 380 -18.33 7.38 -2.30
N HIS A 381 -17.43 6.79 -3.08
CA HIS A 381 -17.44 6.89 -4.55
C HIS A 381 -18.43 5.90 -5.19
N ASP A 382 -19.16 6.36 -6.22
CA ASP A 382 -19.92 5.47 -7.10
C ASP A 382 -18.96 4.70 -8.02
N PRO A 383 -18.92 3.35 -7.96
CA PRO A 383 -18.04 2.58 -8.83
C PRO A 383 -18.37 2.75 -10.32
N ASN A 384 -19.57 3.24 -10.67
CA ASN A 384 -19.98 3.50 -12.05
C ASN A 384 -19.75 4.95 -12.49
N ASP A 385 -19.51 5.85 -11.54
CA ASP A 385 -19.32 7.29 -11.78
C ASP A 385 -18.36 7.84 -10.72
N PRO A 386 -17.04 7.76 -10.94
CA PRO A 386 -16.03 8.18 -9.96
C PRO A 386 -16.19 9.64 -9.51
N ASP A 387 -16.74 10.49 -10.37
CA ASP A 387 -17.01 11.91 -10.10
C ASP A 387 -18.27 12.11 -9.23
N LYS A 388 -19.04 11.04 -9.00
CA LYS A 388 -20.27 11.06 -8.20
C LYS A 388 -20.04 10.54 -6.79
N GLU A 389 -20.15 11.48 -5.88
CA GLU A 389 -20.15 11.27 -4.44
C GLU A 389 -21.52 10.81 -3.92
N LYS A 390 -21.59 9.59 -3.37
CA LYS A 390 -22.85 9.03 -2.85
C LYS A 390 -23.41 9.81 -1.66
N TRP A 391 -22.55 10.41 -0.84
CA TRP A 391 -22.97 11.15 0.36
C TRP A 391 -23.82 12.37 0.01
N ALA A 392 -23.60 12.96 -1.17
CA ALA A 392 -24.29 14.16 -1.60
C ALA A 392 -25.77 13.90 -1.95
N ASP A 393 -26.13 12.64 -2.23
CA ASP A 393 -27.47 12.17 -2.59
C ASP A 393 -28.31 11.72 -1.38
N ASP A 394 -27.66 11.28 -0.29
CA ASP A 394 -28.34 10.91 0.96
C ASP A 394 -28.55 12.16 1.83
N ALA A 395 -29.81 12.54 2.05
CA ALA A 395 -30.17 13.77 2.74
C ALA A 395 -29.69 13.84 4.19
N GLU A 396 -29.53 12.71 4.88
CA GLU A 396 -29.04 12.67 6.26
C GLU A 396 -27.52 12.68 6.29
N VAL A 397 -26.87 11.84 5.48
CA VAL A 397 -25.41 11.79 5.34
C VAL A 397 -24.86 13.14 4.92
N LYS A 398 -25.50 13.81 3.97
CA LYS A 398 -25.11 15.14 3.49
C LYS A 398 -24.95 16.19 4.57
N VAL A 399 -25.68 16.07 5.67
CA VAL A 399 -25.64 17.04 6.77
C VAL A 399 -24.35 16.90 7.58
N TRP A 400 -23.81 15.69 7.72
CA TRP A 400 -22.71 15.43 8.65
C TRP A 400 -21.42 14.96 7.97
N TRP A 401 -21.49 14.40 6.75
CA TRP A 401 -20.32 13.84 6.05
C TRP A 401 -19.18 14.84 5.86
N PRO A 402 -19.42 16.10 5.45
CA PRO A 402 -18.32 17.06 5.30
C PRO A 402 -17.50 17.25 6.59
N GLU A 403 -18.16 17.43 7.75
CA GLU A 403 -17.47 17.56 9.05
C GLU A 403 -16.76 16.27 9.46
N PHE A 404 -17.35 15.13 9.10
CA PHE A 404 -16.74 13.83 9.35
C PHE A 404 -15.46 13.64 8.51
N ALA A 405 -15.52 13.93 7.21
CA ALA A 405 -14.36 13.90 6.29
C ALA A 405 -13.25 14.84 6.77
N TYR A 406 -13.60 16.06 7.19
CA TYR A 406 -12.69 17.00 7.84
C TYR A 406 -11.99 16.39 9.07
N SER A 407 -12.77 15.78 9.96
CA SER A 407 -12.26 15.19 11.19
C SER A 407 -11.35 13.98 10.93
N MET A 408 -11.69 13.15 9.93
CA MET A 408 -10.86 12.03 9.52
C MET A 408 -9.53 12.50 8.93
N TYR A 409 -9.56 13.41 7.95
CA TYR A 409 -8.35 13.87 7.29
C TYR A 409 -7.42 14.60 8.26
N SER A 410 -7.96 15.47 9.12
CA SER A 410 -7.16 16.15 10.15
C SER A 410 -6.51 15.18 11.14
N THR A 411 -7.18 14.07 11.46
CA THR A 411 -6.60 13.00 12.31
C THR A 411 -5.44 12.29 11.59
N LEU A 412 -5.58 12.04 10.29
CA LEU A 412 -4.53 11.40 9.49
C LEU A 412 -3.34 12.32 9.25
N SER A 413 -3.56 13.59 8.92
CA SER A 413 -2.47 14.53 8.67
C SER A 413 -1.60 14.69 9.92
N LEU A 414 -2.22 14.76 11.10
CA LEU A 414 -1.52 14.75 12.39
C LEU A 414 -0.69 13.49 12.63
N ARG A 415 -1.15 12.32 12.14
CA ARG A 415 -0.47 11.03 12.33
C ARG A 415 0.58 10.75 11.27
N GLN A 416 0.37 11.20 10.04
CA GLN A 416 1.34 11.13 8.95
C GLN A 416 2.63 11.82 9.35
N GLU A 417 2.54 12.98 10.03
CA GLU A 417 3.71 13.65 10.62
C GLU A 417 4.49 12.77 11.58
N LEU A 418 3.85 11.86 12.33
CA LEU A 418 4.53 10.96 13.27
C LEU A 418 5.27 9.83 12.56
N ILE A 419 4.83 9.41 11.37
CA ILE A 419 5.39 8.26 10.66
C ILE A 419 6.38 8.61 9.58
N GLN A 420 6.21 9.76 8.94
CA GLN A 420 7.31 10.34 8.14
C GLN A 420 8.58 10.54 9.00
N ARG A 421 8.45 10.63 10.34
CA ARG A 421 9.60 10.64 11.27
C ARG A 421 10.27 9.27 11.43
N GLN A 422 9.60 8.15 11.14
CA GLN A 422 10.08 6.80 11.46
C GLN A 422 10.40 5.94 10.24
N PHE A 423 9.70 6.12 9.10
CA PHE A 423 9.82 5.24 7.94
C PHE A 423 10.04 6.03 6.63
N PHE A 424 10.71 5.38 5.66
CA PHE A 424 11.00 5.89 4.31
C PHE A 424 9.78 6.58 3.65
N PRO A 425 9.98 7.49 2.67
CA PRO A 425 8.92 8.22 1.99
C PRO A 425 8.08 7.28 1.13
N VAL A 426 7.14 6.57 1.75
CA VAL A 426 6.06 5.93 1.02
C VAL A 426 5.02 7.04 0.75
N PRO A 427 4.72 7.36 -0.52
CA PRO A 427 3.68 8.32 -0.85
C PRO A 427 2.33 7.67 -0.57
N VAL A 428 1.90 7.73 0.69
CA VAL A 428 0.61 7.17 1.15
C VAL A 428 -0.39 8.25 1.55
N ALA A 429 -0.07 9.53 1.39
CA ALA A 429 -1.08 10.55 1.60
C ALA A 429 -2.26 10.26 0.65
N PRO A 430 -3.50 10.13 1.16
CA PRO A 430 -4.64 10.01 0.28
C PRO A 430 -4.66 11.19 -0.68
N ASP A 431 -5.08 10.95 -1.92
CA ASP A 431 -5.16 11.97 -2.95
C ASP A 431 -5.90 13.21 -2.38
N PRO A 432 -5.22 14.36 -2.23
CA PRO A 432 -5.83 15.61 -1.76
C PRO A 432 -7.11 15.98 -2.52
N ASP A 433 -7.18 15.63 -3.81
CA ASP A 433 -8.34 15.92 -4.65
C ASP A 433 -9.56 15.06 -4.29
N ALA A 434 -9.36 13.89 -3.66
CA ALA A 434 -10.44 12.97 -3.31
C ALA A 434 -11.33 13.44 -2.15
N ILE A 435 -10.94 14.49 -1.41
CA ILE A 435 -11.77 15.10 -0.35
C ILE A 435 -12.11 16.57 -0.57
N LYS A 436 -11.68 17.10 -1.71
CA LYS A 436 -11.73 18.53 -2.01
C LYS A 436 -13.17 19.05 -2.07
N SER A 437 -14.06 18.29 -2.68
CA SER A 437 -15.49 18.58 -2.79
C SER A 437 -16.17 18.58 -1.43
N GLU A 438 -15.89 17.60 -0.57
CA GLU A 438 -16.43 17.52 0.80
C GLU A 438 -16.05 18.76 1.60
N LEU A 439 -14.76 19.11 1.63
CA LEU A 439 -14.28 20.24 2.43
C LEU A 439 -14.75 21.58 1.88
N ASN A 440 -14.97 21.69 0.56
CA ASN A 440 -15.53 22.89 -0.05
C ASN A 440 -16.95 23.20 0.44
N VAL A 441 -17.74 22.19 0.85
CA VAL A 441 -19.05 22.41 1.48
C VAL A 441 -18.94 23.04 2.86
N LEU A 442 -17.86 22.79 3.59
CA LEU A 442 -17.59 23.40 4.90
C LEU A 442 -17.04 24.82 4.82
N ARG A 443 -16.74 25.32 3.62
CA ARG A 443 -16.08 26.62 3.45
C ARG A 443 -16.88 27.74 4.13
N PRO A 444 -16.33 28.38 5.17
CA PRO A 444 -17.02 29.48 5.83
C PRO A 444 -16.98 30.73 4.94
N GLN A 445 -17.89 31.67 5.20
CA GLN A 445 -17.81 33.00 4.59
C GLN A 445 -16.61 33.81 5.11
N ASP A 446 -16.23 33.56 6.37
CA ASP A 446 -15.03 34.10 7.00
C ASP A 446 -14.20 32.94 7.55
N TYR A 447 -13.03 32.71 6.96
CA TYR A 447 -12.11 31.65 7.35
C TYR A 447 -11.60 31.78 8.79
N ARG A 448 -11.69 32.97 9.41
CA ARG A 448 -11.38 33.13 10.85
C ARG A 448 -12.36 32.41 11.77
N SER A 449 -13.57 32.11 11.31
CA SER A 449 -14.55 31.36 12.08
C SER A 449 -14.22 29.86 12.20
N ARG A 450 -13.34 29.35 11.33
CA ARG A 450 -12.86 27.96 11.27
C ARG A 450 -11.35 27.95 10.93
N PRO A 451 -10.47 28.41 11.85
CA PRO A 451 -9.04 28.56 11.57
C PRO A 451 -8.36 27.23 11.23
N ASP A 452 -8.82 26.16 11.87
CA ASP A 452 -8.40 24.77 11.67
C ASP A 452 -8.71 24.26 10.26
N LEU A 453 -9.91 24.53 9.75
CA LEU A 453 -10.30 24.22 8.37
C LEU A 453 -9.57 25.09 7.36
N ALA A 454 -9.33 26.37 7.67
CA ALA A 454 -8.63 27.28 6.77
C ALA A 454 -7.19 26.82 6.50
N VAL A 455 -6.46 26.41 7.54
CA VAL A 455 -5.12 25.82 7.40
C VAL A 455 -5.18 24.54 6.59
N LEU A 456 -6.14 23.66 6.87
CA LEU A 456 -6.29 22.42 6.11
C LEU A 456 -6.60 22.65 4.63
N LEU A 457 -7.54 23.55 4.30
CA LEU A 457 -7.85 23.89 2.90
C LEU A 457 -6.63 24.48 2.17
N ALA A 458 -5.73 25.14 2.91
CA ALA A 458 -4.50 25.67 2.37
C ALA A 458 -3.49 24.54 2.04
N GLU A 459 -3.39 23.51 2.90
CA GLU A 459 -2.61 22.28 2.63
C GLU A 459 -3.04 21.59 1.33
N LEU A 460 -4.33 21.68 1.00
CA LEU A 460 -4.98 21.02 -0.13
C LEU A 460 -5.10 21.90 -1.39
N TYR A 461 -4.31 22.98 -1.50
CA TYR A 461 -4.25 23.86 -2.69
C TYR A 461 -5.61 24.43 -3.13
N GLN A 462 -6.41 24.93 -2.18
CA GLN A 462 -7.66 25.59 -2.54
C GLN A 462 -7.44 27.09 -2.84
N ASP A 463 -7.43 27.47 -4.12
CA ASP A 463 -7.32 28.89 -4.56
C ASP A 463 -8.18 29.85 -3.70
N PRO A 464 -9.44 29.54 -3.34
CA PRO A 464 -10.26 30.49 -2.58
C PRO A 464 -9.76 30.83 -1.17
N VAL A 465 -9.08 29.91 -0.46
CA VAL A 465 -8.56 30.19 0.90
C VAL A 465 -7.23 30.94 0.81
N THR A 466 -6.43 30.60 -0.20
CA THR A 466 -5.19 31.29 -0.54
C THR A 466 -5.46 32.74 -0.92
N ASP A 467 -6.36 32.96 -1.89
CA ASP A 467 -6.81 34.28 -2.33
C ASP A 467 -7.37 35.12 -1.19
N TRP A 468 -8.07 34.47 -0.25
CA TRP A 468 -8.56 35.13 0.96
C TRP A 468 -7.39 35.59 1.83
N ALA A 469 -6.46 34.71 2.16
CA ALA A 469 -5.30 35.05 2.98
C ALA A 469 -4.48 36.20 2.37
N GLU A 470 -4.24 36.16 1.05
CA GLU A 470 -3.55 37.24 0.35
C GLU A 470 -4.26 38.58 0.48
N ARG A 471 -5.58 38.61 0.23
CA ARG A 471 -6.39 39.85 0.39
C ARG A 471 -6.36 40.39 1.81
N GLU A 472 -6.40 39.52 2.82
CA GLU A 472 -6.31 39.93 4.22
C GLU A 472 -4.94 40.53 4.55
N ILE A 473 -3.85 39.91 4.08
CA ILE A 473 -2.49 40.46 4.22
C ILE A 473 -2.39 41.82 3.52
N GLU A 474 -2.88 41.93 2.28
CA GLU A 474 -2.89 43.20 1.53
C GLU A 474 -3.74 44.28 2.23
N SER A 475 -4.90 43.91 2.78
CA SER A 475 -5.76 44.82 3.53
C SER A 475 -5.04 45.35 4.78
N TYR A 476 -4.35 44.48 5.52
CA TYR A 476 -3.55 44.89 6.68
C TYR A 476 -2.43 45.88 6.28
N VAL A 477 -1.75 45.61 5.16
CA VAL A 477 -0.67 46.49 4.67
C VAL A 477 -1.21 47.88 4.29
N SER A 478 -2.37 47.91 3.63
CA SER A 478 -2.94 49.12 3.02
C SER A 478 -3.84 49.96 3.94
N ASP A 479 -4.50 49.36 4.94
CA ASP A 479 -5.45 50.06 5.84
C ASP A 479 -4.89 50.21 7.28
N PRO A 480 -4.55 51.45 7.72
CA PRO A 480 -4.11 51.72 9.09
C PRO A 480 -5.11 51.36 10.19
N ALA A 481 -6.40 51.25 9.89
CA ALA A 481 -7.42 50.86 10.88
C ALA A 481 -7.34 49.38 11.24
N VAL A 482 -6.98 48.52 10.28
CA VAL A 482 -6.82 47.07 10.44
C VAL A 482 -5.56 46.74 11.25
N LYS A 483 -4.52 47.58 11.18
CA LYS A 483 -3.25 47.43 11.93
C LYS A 483 -3.36 47.44 13.46
N ARG A 484 -4.56 47.64 14.01
CA ARG A 484 -4.80 47.73 15.47
C ARG A 484 -5.07 46.38 16.14
N ASP A 485 -5.35 45.33 15.37
CA ASP A 485 -5.53 43.98 15.92
C ASP A 485 -4.26 43.13 15.68
N PRO A 486 -3.48 42.84 16.73
CA PRO A 486 -2.24 42.07 16.60
C PRO A 486 -2.46 40.61 16.20
N ASN A 487 -3.68 40.07 16.30
CA ASN A 487 -3.98 38.69 15.91
C ASN A 487 -4.50 38.57 14.48
N PHE A 488 -4.75 39.69 13.80
CA PHE A 488 -5.39 39.72 12.49
C PHE A 488 -4.61 38.95 11.41
N LEU A 489 -3.28 39.02 11.47
CA LEU A 489 -2.37 38.45 10.49
C LEU A 489 -2.03 36.98 10.73
N ALA A 490 -2.16 36.47 11.96
CA ALA A 490 -1.65 35.16 12.33
C ALA A 490 -2.20 34.04 11.42
N LEU A 491 -3.52 34.00 11.24
CA LEU A 491 -4.17 32.98 10.41
C LEU A 491 -3.91 33.18 8.90
N PRO A 492 -4.10 34.38 8.30
CA PRO A 492 -3.75 34.60 6.89
C PRO A 492 -2.30 34.26 6.54
N VAL A 493 -1.34 34.61 7.41
CA VAL A 493 0.07 34.29 7.20
C VAL A 493 0.33 32.78 7.27
N LEU A 494 -0.30 32.08 8.22
CA LEU A 494 -0.18 30.63 8.32
C LEU A 494 -0.78 29.93 7.10
N VAL A 495 -1.98 30.33 6.67
CA VAL A 495 -2.63 29.86 5.43
C VAL A 495 -1.75 30.11 4.22
N PHE A 496 -1.16 31.31 4.12
CA PHE A 496 -0.25 31.67 3.03
C PHE A 496 0.96 30.73 2.97
N PHE A 497 1.61 30.42 4.10
CA PHE A 497 2.73 29.46 4.09
C PHE A 497 2.31 28.07 3.66
N GLN A 498 1.14 27.63 4.10
CA GLN A 498 0.68 26.28 3.86
C GLN A 498 0.26 26.05 2.40
N SER A 499 -0.24 27.07 1.70
CA SER A 499 -0.71 26.96 0.31
C SER A 499 0.35 27.19 -0.77
N HIS A 500 1.45 27.90 -0.47
CA HIS A 500 2.43 28.34 -1.48
C HIS A 500 3.67 27.43 -1.56
N PHE A 501 3.46 26.15 -1.26
CA PHE A 501 4.53 25.19 -0.97
C PHE A 501 5.21 24.59 -2.21
N TYR A 502 4.57 24.61 -3.39
CA TYR A 502 4.99 23.81 -4.54
C TYR A 502 5.42 24.58 -5.80
N ALA A 503 5.33 25.92 -5.85
CA ALA A 503 5.51 26.63 -7.12
C ALA A 503 6.49 27.82 -7.04
N PRO A 504 7.55 27.87 -7.89
CA PRO A 504 8.54 28.95 -7.93
C PRO A 504 7.95 30.36 -8.11
N GLU A 505 6.80 30.48 -8.78
CA GLU A 505 6.06 31.72 -8.97
C GLU A 505 5.69 32.40 -7.64
N TYR A 506 5.55 31.62 -6.58
CA TYR A 506 5.15 32.10 -5.26
C TYR A 506 6.29 32.79 -4.50
N HIS A 507 7.54 32.66 -4.96
CA HIS A 507 8.67 33.44 -4.44
C HIS A 507 8.42 34.95 -4.58
N VAL A 508 7.74 35.38 -5.65
CA VAL A 508 7.44 36.80 -5.89
C VAL A 508 6.44 37.33 -4.85
N GLN A 509 5.38 36.58 -4.56
CA GLN A 509 4.37 36.94 -3.56
C GLN A 509 4.94 36.90 -2.15
N PHE A 510 5.67 35.83 -1.80
CA PHE A 510 6.36 35.73 -0.51
C PHE A 510 7.26 36.95 -0.28
N LYS A 511 8.11 37.28 -1.26
CA LYS A 511 9.01 38.43 -1.19
C LYS A 511 8.24 39.75 -1.04
N ARG A 512 7.14 39.92 -1.78
CA ARG A 512 6.27 41.09 -1.71
C ARG A 512 5.73 41.31 -0.29
N TYR A 513 5.16 40.26 0.33
CA TYR A 513 4.59 40.37 1.68
C TYR A 513 5.65 40.49 2.76
N PHE A 514 6.74 39.73 2.65
CA PHE A 514 7.88 39.82 3.57
C PHE A 514 8.50 41.22 3.59
N CYS A 515 8.50 41.92 2.45
CA CYS A 515 9.03 43.28 2.33
C CYS A 515 8.00 44.39 2.61
N SER A 516 6.74 44.05 2.92
CA SER A 516 5.64 45.03 3.08
C SER A 516 5.69 45.84 4.37
N GLY A 517 6.41 45.38 5.39
CA GLY A 517 6.56 46.07 6.67
C GLY A 517 7.17 45.19 7.75
N LYS A 518 7.61 45.82 8.85
CA LYS A 518 8.20 45.11 10.00
C LYS A 518 7.16 44.22 10.70
N GLU A 519 5.91 44.67 10.83
CA GLU A 519 4.88 43.90 11.53
C GLU A 519 4.51 42.61 10.78
N VAL A 520 4.33 42.69 9.45
CA VAL A 520 4.02 41.52 8.62
C VAL A 520 5.17 40.52 8.66
N ARG A 521 6.41 41.00 8.54
CA ARG A 521 7.60 40.16 8.63
C ARG A 521 7.75 39.49 10.00
N ALA A 522 7.52 40.22 11.09
CA ALA A 522 7.53 39.64 12.43
C ALA A 522 6.51 38.51 12.58
N GLU A 523 5.28 38.70 12.07
CA GLU A 523 4.26 37.64 12.13
C GLU A 523 4.62 36.45 11.22
N MET A 524 5.15 36.69 10.02
CA MET A 524 5.71 35.65 9.14
C MET A 524 6.78 34.82 9.85
N LEU A 525 7.72 35.46 10.54
CA LEU A 525 8.75 34.77 11.30
C LEU A 525 8.17 33.97 12.46
N LYS A 526 7.15 34.47 13.15
CA LYS A 526 6.49 33.77 14.26
C LYS A 526 5.70 32.55 13.79
N GLN A 527 4.97 32.66 12.67
CA GLN A 527 4.17 31.57 12.13
C GLN A 527 5.01 30.50 11.42
N LEU A 528 6.25 30.81 11.02
CA LEU A 528 7.19 29.81 10.49
C LEU A 528 7.32 28.59 11.41
N GLY A 529 7.39 28.80 12.73
CA GLY A 529 7.45 27.72 13.72
C GLY A 529 6.19 26.88 13.84
N GLN A 530 5.09 27.31 13.21
CA GLN A 530 3.79 26.63 13.21
C GLN A 530 3.50 25.89 11.90
N VAL A 531 4.27 26.13 10.83
CA VAL A 531 4.12 25.44 9.55
C VAL A 531 4.31 23.95 9.74
N ARG A 532 3.45 23.16 9.10
CA ARG A 532 3.46 21.70 9.12
C ARG A 532 4.04 21.16 7.81
N GLY A 533 4.89 20.14 7.89
CA GLY A 533 5.41 19.39 6.75
C GLY A 533 6.90 19.59 6.44
N ILE A 534 7.46 18.60 5.71
CA ILE A 534 8.90 18.41 5.47
C ILE A 534 9.62 19.57 4.74
N PHE A 535 8.88 20.54 4.19
CA PHE A 535 9.44 21.66 3.42
C PHE A 535 9.42 23.00 4.16
N GLY A 536 9.13 23.00 5.48
CA GLY A 536 9.46 24.14 6.35
C GLY A 536 10.92 24.60 6.18
N GLN A 537 11.80 23.66 5.79
CA GLN A 537 13.19 23.92 5.39
C GLN A 537 13.30 24.99 4.29
N LYS A 538 12.56 24.92 3.17
CA LYS A 538 12.66 25.91 2.07
C LYS A 538 12.35 27.33 2.57
N PHE A 539 11.34 27.50 3.44
CA PHE A 539 11.08 28.79 4.08
C PHE A 539 12.24 29.22 4.99
N VAL A 540 12.83 28.30 5.77
CA VAL A 540 14.04 28.58 6.55
C VAL A 540 15.18 29.09 5.65
N TYR A 541 15.41 28.51 4.47
CA TYR A 541 16.37 29.03 3.49
C TYR A 541 16.04 30.47 3.08
N TYR A 542 14.79 30.76 2.72
CA TYR A 542 14.37 32.11 2.35
C TYR A 542 14.62 33.11 3.48
N PHE A 543 14.13 32.80 4.68
CA PHE A 543 14.30 33.67 5.84
C PHE A 543 15.78 33.89 6.17
N THR A 544 16.60 32.84 6.20
CA THR A 544 18.03 32.99 6.51
C THR A 544 18.82 33.73 5.43
N SER A 545 18.29 33.84 4.20
CA SER A 545 18.91 34.62 3.13
C SER A 545 18.80 36.15 3.33
N TYR A 546 17.85 36.63 4.14
CA TYR A 546 17.65 38.06 4.41
C TYR A 546 18.67 38.56 5.45
N LYS A 547 19.39 39.64 5.14
CA LYS A 547 20.51 40.12 5.98
C LYS A 547 20.12 41.25 6.93
N ASP A 548 19.00 41.93 6.69
CA ASP A 548 18.66 43.20 7.34
C ASP A 548 17.60 43.03 8.45
N TYR A 549 17.68 41.95 9.23
CA TYR A 549 16.79 41.75 10.38
C TYR A 549 17.08 42.71 11.53
N SER A 550 16.04 43.23 12.16
CA SER A 550 16.11 43.83 13.51
C SER A 550 16.33 42.76 14.57
N ASP A 551 16.82 43.14 15.76
CA ASP A 551 17.10 42.20 16.84
C ASP A 551 15.85 41.41 17.30
N GLU A 552 14.69 42.06 17.28
CA GLU A 552 13.40 41.42 17.55
C GLU A 552 13.06 40.34 16.51
N GLU A 553 13.24 40.64 15.22
CA GLU A 553 12.99 39.68 14.14
C GLU A 553 13.98 38.51 14.18
N ARG A 554 15.24 38.75 14.55
CA ARG A 554 16.24 37.69 14.76
C ARG A 554 15.80 36.74 15.87
N GLY A 555 15.32 37.27 17.00
CA GLY A 555 14.79 36.47 18.09
C GLY A 555 13.60 35.60 17.67
N LEU A 556 12.66 36.17 16.90
CA LEU A 556 11.51 35.42 16.37
C LEU A 556 11.94 34.31 15.41
N LEU A 557 12.88 34.59 14.49
CA LEU A 557 13.41 33.59 13.56
C LEU A 557 14.04 32.42 14.32
N ILE A 558 14.92 32.71 15.29
CA ILE A 558 15.58 31.67 16.10
C ILE A 558 14.54 30.82 16.86
N SER A 559 13.55 31.46 17.50
CA SER A 559 12.49 30.74 18.21
C SER A 559 11.69 29.81 17.29
N SER A 560 11.40 30.25 16.07
CA SER A 560 10.68 29.44 15.08
C SER A 560 11.53 28.31 14.53
N LEU A 561 12.83 28.53 14.30
CA LEU A 561 13.77 27.48 13.91
C LEU A 561 13.89 26.39 14.98
N ILE A 562 13.98 26.77 16.25
CA ILE A 562 13.97 25.81 17.37
C ILE A 562 12.66 25.03 17.40
N SER A 563 11.52 25.72 17.18
CA SER A 563 10.20 25.07 17.17
C SER A 563 10.06 24.08 16.01
N LEU A 564 10.58 24.41 14.82
CA LEU A 564 10.64 23.50 13.67
C LEU A 564 11.55 22.31 13.95
N ALA A 565 12.77 22.56 14.43
CA ALA A 565 13.74 21.52 14.79
C ALA A 565 13.21 20.54 15.86
N ALA A 566 12.46 21.03 16.84
CA ALA A 566 11.85 20.18 17.87
C ALA A 566 10.71 19.28 17.34
N ARG A 567 10.12 19.64 16.18
CA ARG A 567 9.03 18.87 15.53
C ARG A 567 9.57 17.93 14.45
N GLU A 568 10.51 18.40 13.66
CA GLU A 568 11.09 17.71 12.50
C GLU A 568 12.34 16.93 12.94
N TYR A 569 12.19 15.65 13.26
CA TYR A 569 13.31 14.74 13.60
C TYR A 569 14.31 14.52 12.43
N TRP A 570 13.98 15.03 11.24
CA TRP A 570 14.76 14.96 10.00
C TRP A 570 15.83 16.04 9.85
N PHE A 571 15.83 17.07 10.70
CA PHE A 571 17.11 17.71 10.99
C PHE A 571 17.89 16.66 11.76
N GLU A 572 18.86 16.01 11.12
CA GLU A 572 19.79 15.10 11.80
C GLU A 572 20.06 15.68 13.19
N THR A 573 19.75 14.95 14.24
CA THR A 573 19.90 15.46 15.61
C THR A 573 21.32 15.93 15.88
N GLU A 574 22.31 15.48 15.08
CA GLU A 574 23.66 16.04 15.03
C GLU A 574 23.74 17.51 14.60
N TRP A 575 22.84 18.00 13.76
CA TRP A 575 22.80 19.38 13.24
C TRP A 575 22.35 20.40 14.29
N VAL A 576 21.30 20.10 15.06
CA VAL A 576 20.82 20.97 16.14
C VAL A 576 21.59 20.71 17.44
N ALA A 577 22.02 19.46 17.70
CA ALA A 577 22.82 19.14 18.87
C ALA A 577 24.30 19.57 18.73
N SER A 578 24.95 19.52 17.56
CA SER A 578 26.30 20.12 17.41
C SER A 578 26.28 21.65 17.48
N TYR A 579 25.15 22.26 17.13
CA TYR A 579 24.94 23.70 17.22
C TYR A 579 24.62 24.18 18.65
N ILE A 580 23.90 23.37 19.43
CA ILE A 580 23.53 23.65 20.83
C ILE A 580 24.56 23.09 21.84
N GLN A 581 25.26 22.00 21.52
CA GLN A 581 26.30 21.36 22.33
C GLN A 581 27.61 21.34 21.54
N GLY A 582 28.36 22.43 21.69
CA GLY A 582 29.50 22.77 20.84
C GLY A 582 30.56 21.68 20.68
N GLU A 583 30.99 21.53 19.43
CA GLU A 583 32.36 21.22 18.99
C GLU A 583 32.62 22.03 17.69
N PRO A 584 33.87 22.45 17.39
CA PRO A 584 34.22 23.87 17.43
C PRO A 584 34.30 24.57 16.07
N LEU A 585 33.33 25.42 15.77
CA LEU A 585 33.65 26.79 15.35
C LEU A 585 34.03 27.56 16.62
N LYS A 586 35.18 28.23 16.60
CA LYS A 586 35.77 28.87 17.79
C LYS A 586 34.83 29.93 18.40
N MET A 587 34.01 29.49 19.34
CA MET A 587 33.13 30.28 20.21
C MET A 587 33.90 31.18 21.19
N GLU A 588 35.23 31.11 21.26
CA GLU A 588 36.08 32.03 22.05
C GLU A 588 35.94 33.50 21.63
N THR A 589 35.27 33.80 20.52
CA THR A 589 35.09 35.17 20.03
C THR A 589 33.72 35.80 20.34
N LEU A 590 32.75 35.04 20.86
CA LEU A 590 31.34 35.50 20.90
C LEU A 590 30.57 35.26 22.22
N VAL A 591 31.12 34.53 23.19
CA VAL A 591 30.52 34.42 24.53
C VAL A 591 31.61 34.58 25.58
N THR A 592 31.61 35.71 26.29
CA THR A 592 32.36 35.85 27.54
C THR A 592 31.51 35.27 28.68
N GLU A 593 32.14 34.61 29.66
CA GLU A 593 31.47 34.14 30.89
C GLU A 593 30.63 35.27 31.50
N GLY A 594 29.29 35.16 31.39
CA GLY A 594 28.35 36.14 31.91
C GLY A 594 27.08 36.37 31.07
N ASP A 595 27.04 35.89 29.82
CA ASP A 595 25.91 36.15 28.92
C ASP A 595 24.78 35.11 29.06
N THR A 596 23.55 35.59 29.27
CA THR A 596 22.31 34.79 29.27
C THR A 596 21.90 34.42 27.84
N PRO A 597 20.95 33.49 27.62
CA PRO A 597 20.40 33.19 26.29
C PRO A 597 19.91 34.41 25.49
N GLU A 598 19.68 35.55 26.15
CA GLU A 598 19.30 36.83 25.57
C GLU A 598 20.46 37.58 24.87
N ASN A 599 21.71 37.17 25.07
CA ASN A 599 22.92 37.87 24.57
C ASN A 599 23.67 37.16 23.43
N ILE A 600 23.14 36.04 22.91
CA ILE A 600 23.70 35.41 21.70
C ILE A 600 23.51 36.39 20.52
N ARG A 601 24.61 36.92 19.97
CA ARG A 601 24.56 37.81 18.80
C ARG A 601 24.07 37.03 17.58
N GLY A 602 22.77 37.10 17.30
CA GLY A 602 22.09 36.40 16.20
C GLY A 602 22.64 36.68 14.79
N GLU A 603 23.53 37.67 14.61
CA GLU A 603 24.20 37.94 13.33
C GLU A 603 25.15 36.84 12.87
N VAL A 604 25.86 36.17 13.78
CA VAL A 604 26.84 35.13 13.39
C VAL A 604 26.12 33.82 13.06
N VAL A 605 25.06 33.52 13.80
CA VAL A 605 24.22 32.33 13.65
C VAL A 605 23.55 32.26 12.28
N LEU A 606 23.00 33.38 11.81
CA LEU A 606 22.27 33.45 10.55
C LEU A 606 23.19 33.45 9.32
N VAL A 607 24.40 34.01 9.44
CA VAL A 607 25.39 34.05 8.34
C VAL A 607 26.01 32.67 8.11
N GLU A 608 26.40 31.96 9.17
CA GLU A 608 26.97 30.61 9.05
C GLU A 608 25.94 29.60 8.54
N LEU A 609 24.69 29.72 8.99
CA LEU A 609 23.59 28.91 8.49
C LEU A 609 23.36 29.17 6.98
N GLY A 610 23.22 30.42 6.57
CA GLY A 610 23.02 30.76 5.16
C GLY A 610 24.19 30.35 4.25
N ASP A 611 25.43 30.38 4.73
CA ASP A 611 26.61 29.97 3.96
C ASP A 611 26.76 28.44 3.90
N TYR A 612 26.44 27.72 4.98
CA TYR A 612 26.41 26.25 5.00
C TYR A 612 25.36 25.70 4.02
N LEU A 613 24.13 26.22 4.11
CA LEU A 613 22.99 25.91 3.24
C LEU A 613 23.31 26.15 1.75
N ARG A 614 24.08 27.19 1.44
CA ARG A 614 24.62 27.44 0.09
C ARG A 614 25.71 26.46 -0.34
N SER A 615 26.51 25.96 0.61
CA SER A 615 27.70 25.14 0.35
C SER A 615 27.42 23.63 0.24
N THR A 616 26.40 23.12 0.94
CA THR A 616 26.00 21.70 0.87
C THR A 616 25.26 21.37 -0.42
N GLY A 617 24.95 22.38 -1.23
CA GLY A 617 24.31 22.16 -2.51
C GLY A 617 22.93 21.55 -2.33
N PHE A 618 22.08 22.17 -1.49
CA PHE A 618 20.63 22.04 -1.58
C PHE A 618 20.16 22.60 -2.94
N ARG A 619 20.59 21.93 -3.99
CA ARG A 619 19.94 21.88 -5.28
C ARG A 619 18.87 20.84 -5.06
N ASP A 620 17.62 21.18 -5.33
CA ASP A 620 16.65 20.12 -5.62
C ASP A 620 17.33 19.16 -6.61
N GLU A 621 17.23 17.86 -6.37
CA GLU A 621 17.90 16.85 -7.21
C GLU A 621 17.42 16.92 -8.67
N ASP A 622 16.35 17.66 -8.93
CA ASP A 622 15.96 18.15 -10.24
C ASP A 622 16.95 19.22 -10.75
N GLU A 623 17.91 18.78 -11.58
CA GLU A 623 19.00 19.60 -12.16
C GLU A 623 18.56 20.86 -12.94
N ASP A 624 17.25 21.10 -13.09
CA ASP A 624 16.66 22.19 -13.87
C ASP A 624 16.12 23.37 -13.04
N GLU A 625 16.13 23.34 -11.70
CA GLU A 625 15.63 24.47 -10.89
C GLU A 625 16.64 25.62 -10.77
N GLU A 626 16.17 26.87 -10.99
CA GLU A 626 17.00 28.06 -10.82
C GLU A 626 17.44 28.25 -9.35
N PRO A 627 18.69 28.65 -9.08
CA PRO A 627 19.16 28.85 -7.72
C PRO A 627 18.33 29.91 -6.98
N ILE A 628 17.92 29.57 -5.75
CA ILE A 628 17.14 30.45 -4.87
C ILE A 628 17.84 31.81 -4.72
N GLN A 629 17.19 32.87 -5.21
CA GLN A 629 17.71 34.23 -5.13
C GLN A 629 17.57 34.77 -3.70
N PRO A 630 18.57 35.50 -3.17
CA PRO A 630 18.47 36.08 -1.84
C PRO A 630 17.31 37.09 -1.73
N LEU A 631 16.64 37.10 -0.59
CA LEU A 631 15.63 38.11 -0.28
C LEU A 631 16.27 39.49 -0.15
N VAL A 632 15.93 40.39 -1.06
CA VAL A 632 16.34 41.81 -1.02
C VAL A 632 15.09 42.66 -1.04
N CYS A 633 14.79 43.34 0.07
CA CYS A 633 13.73 44.34 0.15
C CYS A 633 14.28 45.68 -0.34
N SER A 634 13.97 46.07 -1.58
CA SER A 634 14.34 47.40 -2.05
C SER A 634 13.51 48.46 -1.31
N SER A 635 14.17 49.52 -0.86
CA SER A 635 13.51 50.70 -0.25
C SER A 635 12.72 51.55 -1.26
N LYS A 636 12.69 51.13 -2.53
CA LYS A 636 11.89 51.72 -3.60
C LYS A 636 11.17 50.62 -4.37
N PRO A 637 9.86 50.78 -4.64
CA PRO A 637 9.07 49.84 -5.41
C PRO A 637 9.58 49.70 -6.84
#